data_AF-A0A915LPC5-F1
#
_entry.id   AF-A0A915LPC5-F1
#
_cell.length_a   1.000
_cell.length_b   1.000
_cell.length_c   1.000
_cell.angle_alpha   90.00
_cell.angle_beta   90.00
_cell.angle_gamma   90.00
#
_symmetry.space_group_name_H-M   'P 1'
#
loop_
_entity.id
_entity.type
_entity.pdbx_description
1 polymer ?
#
loop_
_entity_poly.entity_id
_entity_poly.type
_entity_poly.pdbx_seq_one_letter_code
_entity_poly.pdbx_strand_id
1 'polypeptide(L)'
;MSTFSNVEMGPPDAILGVTEAFKRDTNPKKVNLGVGAYRDDQGKPYVLPSVREAEAQLLAANLDKEYAGIAGIQEFTSRAIQLALGDDSAVLKEKRNATVQSVSGTGALRTGSEFLSKWYLPSKVVYLPSPTWANHLNVFKFAGIEVKRYRYYDPKTCGFDEEGCLQDILAMPENSIILFHACAHNPTGVDPNVEQWEKLSNACKQRKLFCFFDMAYQGFASGDVDRDSFAVRRFVEAGHDICLAQSFAKNMGLYGERVGAFTVICSTQEEAERVLSQLKIIIRPMISNPPIHGARIAAKILGDSDLRQKWLADVKSMADRIISMRVQLKELLINAGSQRNWNHIVDQIGMFCYTGLNPEQVDRLTNEFSIYLTKDGRISMAGVTSGNINYVANAINEVTNSFVNKLLSDGSLPSLDQLKVTILSFDDEEEGAEEFGTADVLLQNLDKLKKKNVLIVSGDLITDLTLEGMLKFHEKENSILTCLLTDSPLSGAIPGTNERPKKYRDFVMFSPETNQLLYLIDEDDFGDDEKFPASLFKRRSLGFNEQQKYKCFAYFGNSNDCSFLAQCNNLGAYFEANKIIKKFLPKLCDNLDSKFLGKQTNQNQSESWIAENTQIGTKFQLKRSVINERCIIGDNVKIDNCLVLSDVKILDGANIKNSIILNNSQIGEQQKLILRQFVRKKK
;
A
#
# COMPACT_ATOMS: atom_id res chain seq x y z
N MET A 1 -7.26 -1.69 47.50
CA MET A 1 -6.96 -1.61 46.05
C MET A 1 -6.50 -2.98 45.60
N SER A 2 -6.88 -3.44 44.41
CA SER A 2 -6.39 -4.71 43.85
C SER A 2 -4.88 -4.62 43.62
N THR A 3 -4.14 -5.70 43.90
CA THR A 3 -2.69 -5.81 43.63
C THR A 3 -2.34 -5.48 42.17
N PHE A 4 -3.27 -5.68 41.25
CA PHE A 4 -3.06 -5.49 39.80
C PHE A 4 -3.87 -4.33 39.21
N SER A 5 -4.33 -3.37 40.04
CA SER A 5 -5.19 -2.28 39.56
C SER A 5 -4.53 -1.38 38.50
N ASN A 6 -3.19 -1.35 38.44
CA ASN A 6 -2.42 -0.51 37.52
C ASN A 6 -1.81 -1.32 36.35
N VAL A 7 -2.15 -2.60 36.20
CA VAL A 7 -1.68 -3.40 35.06
C VAL A 7 -2.48 -3.00 33.83
N GLU A 8 -1.83 -2.32 32.89
CA GLU A 8 -2.43 -1.91 31.63
C GLU A 8 -2.66 -3.11 30.70
N MET A 9 -3.76 -3.07 29.95
CA MET A 9 -4.02 -4.07 28.92
C MET A 9 -3.03 -3.87 27.77
N GLY A 10 -2.24 -4.91 27.46
CA GLY A 10 -1.29 -4.86 26.36
C GLY A 10 -1.99 -4.67 25.00
N PRO A 11 -1.28 -4.09 24.00
CA PRO A 11 -1.84 -3.93 22.67
C PRO A 11 -2.11 -5.30 22.02
N PRO A 12 -3.22 -5.47 21.28
CA PRO A 12 -3.48 -6.71 20.55
C PRO A 12 -2.41 -6.94 19.46
N ASP A 13 -1.97 -8.18 19.29
CA ASP A 13 -1.05 -8.55 18.21
C ASP A 13 -1.74 -8.36 16.85
N ALA A 14 -1.09 -7.61 15.94
CA ALA A 14 -1.65 -7.24 14.65
C ALA A 14 -2.02 -8.46 13.78
N ILE A 15 -1.33 -9.60 13.93
CA ILE A 15 -1.61 -10.83 13.18
C ILE A 15 -2.76 -11.61 13.84
N LEU A 16 -2.81 -11.64 15.17
CA LEU A 16 -3.91 -12.30 15.90
C LEU A 16 -5.25 -11.62 15.60
N GLY A 17 -5.28 -10.28 15.57
CA GLY A 17 -6.49 -9.52 15.24
C GLY A 17 -7.09 -9.88 13.87
N VAL A 18 -6.25 -10.08 12.84
CA VAL A 18 -6.69 -10.51 11.50
C VAL A 18 -7.35 -11.89 11.55
N THR A 19 -6.76 -12.83 12.28
CA THR A 19 -7.31 -14.21 12.40
C THR A 19 -8.61 -14.24 13.19
N GLU A 20 -8.73 -13.43 14.25
CA GLU A 20 -9.96 -13.33 15.04
C GLU A 20 -11.09 -12.67 14.26
N ALA A 21 -10.79 -11.64 13.45
CA ALA A 21 -11.76 -11.03 12.56
C ALA A 21 -12.25 -12.05 11.51
N PHE A 22 -11.34 -12.77 10.86
CA PHE A 22 -11.68 -13.86 9.93
C PHE A 22 -12.55 -14.95 10.59
N LYS A 23 -12.27 -15.33 11.84
CA LYS A 23 -13.07 -16.35 12.54
C LYS A 23 -14.51 -15.89 12.82
N ARG A 24 -14.69 -14.60 13.13
CA ARG A 24 -16.00 -13.99 13.43
C ARG A 24 -16.88 -13.79 12.20
N ASP A 25 -16.27 -13.63 11.02
CA ASP A 25 -17.00 -13.46 9.76
C ASP A 25 -17.78 -14.73 9.39
N THR A 26 -19.04 -14.58 8.99
CA THR A 26 -19.93 -15.67 8.57
C THR A 26 -20.02 -15.83 7.05
N ASN A 27 -19.38 -14.94 6.27
CA ASN A 27 -19.34 -15.04 4.81
C ASN A 27 -18.70 -16.36 4.36
N PRO A 28 -19.39 -17.21 3.57
CA PRO A 28 -18.83 -18.48 3.12
C PRO A 28 -17.65 -18.33 2.14
N LYS A 29 -17.46 -17.14 1.55
CA LYS A 29 -16.34 -16.83 0.63
C LYS A 29 -15.13 -16.20 1.32
N LYS A 30 -15.14 -16.04 2.65
CA LYS A 30 -14.04 -15.40 3.37
C LYS A 30 -12.71 -16.09 3.14
N VAL A 31 -11.63 -15.32 3.01
CA VAL A 31 -10.27 -15.84 2.77
C VAL A 31 -9.32 -15.30 3.84
N ASN A 32 -8.50 -16.18 4.43
CA ASN A 32 -7.46 -15.79 5.38
C ASN A 32 -6.08 -15.79 4.71
N LEU A 33 -5.60 -14.61 4.36
CA LEU A 33 -4.26 -14.36 3.85
C LEU A 33 -3.32 -13.80 4.94
N GLY A 34 -3.75 -13.72 6.20
CA GLY A 34 -2.94 -13.28 7.34
C GLY A 34 -2.12 -14.39 8.01
N VAL A 35 -2.46 -15.66 7.77
CA VAL A 35 -1.94 -16.80 8.53
C VAL A 35 -0.46 -17.10 8.24
N GLY A 36 0.35 -17.21 9.29
CA GLY A 36 1.79 -17.50 9.21
C GLY A 36 2.16 -18.99 9.23
N ALA A 37 1.34 -19.85 8.66
CA ALA A 37 1.55 -21.29 8.61
C ALA A 37 1.04 -21.89 7.29
N TYR A 38 1.73 -22.92 6.80
CA TYR A 38 1.38 -23.59 5.56
C TYR A 38 0.00 -24.24 5.65
N ARG A 39 -0.71 -24.25 4.52
CA ARG A 39 -1.99 -24.93 4.32
C ARG A 39 -1.92 -25.72 3.03
N ASP A 40 -2.64 -26.84 3.00
CA ASP A 40 -2.88 -27.58 1.76
C ASP A 40 -3.80 -26.79 0.81
N ASP A 41 -4.07 -27.34 -0.36
CA ASP A 41 -4.91 -26.71 -1.37
C ASP A 41 -6.40 -26.65 -0.98
N GLN A 42 -6.80 -27.34 0.10
CA GLN A 42 -8.12 -27.21 0.71
C GLN A 42 -8.14 -26.17 1.85
N GLY A 43 -7.04 -25.45 2.08
CA GLY A 43 -6.91 -24.44 3.12
C GLY A 43 -6.78 -25.01 4.54
N LYS A 44 -6.49 -26.30 4.68
CA LYS A 44 -6.39 -26.98 5.99
C LYS A 44 -4.94 -27.07 6.48
N PRO A 45 -4.70 -27.17 7.81
CA PRO A 45 -3.38 -27.48 8.33
C PRO A 45 -2.84 -28.78 7.75
N TYR A 46 -1.57 -28.76 7.32
CA TYR A 46 -0.93 -29.91 6.68
C TYR A 46 0.21 -30.43 7.57
N VAL A 47 0.15 -31.71 7.92
CA VAL A 47 1.22 -32.41 8.63
C VAL A 47 1.91 -33.32 7.62
N LEU A 48 3.21 -33.15 7.46
CA LEU A 48 3.99 -33.84 6.43
C LEU A 48 3.91 -35.36 6.60
N PRO A 49 3.76 -36.13 5.52
CA PRO A 49 3.83 -37.59 5.53
C PRO A 49 5.07 -38.14 6.25
N SER A 50 6.26 -37.61 5.95
CA SER A 50 7.52 -37.99 6.62
C SER A 50 7.48 -37.78 8.14
N VAL A 51 6.82 -36.71 8.60
CA VAL A 51 6.66 -36.39 10.02
C VAL A 51 5.71 -37.35 10.70
N ARG A 52 4.57 -37.68 10.07
CA ARG A 52 3.64 -38.68 10.59
C ARG A 52 4.30 -40.06 10.69
N GLU A 53 5.09 -40.44 9.69
CA GLU A 53 5.81 -41.70 9.68
C GLU A 53 6.86 -41.76 10.79
N ALA A 54 7.68 -40.72 10.94
CA ALA A 54 8.66 -40.62 12.00
C ALA A 54 8.02 -40.66 13.40
N GLU A 55 6.90 -39.95 13.58
CA GLU A 55 6.14 -39.96 14.83
C GLU A 55 5.59 -41.37 15.14
N ALA A 56 5.01 -42.05 14.17
CA ALA A 56 4.51 -43.41 14.34
C ALA A 56 5.63 -44.40 14.74
N GLN A 57 6.81 -44.29 14.11
CA GLN A 57 7.97 -45.10 14.48
C GLN A 57 8.44 -44.82 15.92
N LEU A 58 8.45 -43.55 16.34
CA LEU A 58 8.84 -43.16 17.70
C LEU A 58 7.84 -43.62 18.76
N LEU A 59 6.54 -43.58 18.46
CA LEU A 59 5.51 -44.11 19.35
C LEU A 59 5.62 -45.63 19.49
N ALA A 60 5.87 -46.34 18.39
CA ALA A 60 6.08 -47.78 18.41
C ALA A 60 7.33 -48.20 19.19
N ALA A 61 8.37 -47.35 19.20
CA ALA A 61 9.59 -47.58 19.97
C ALA A 61 9.41 -47.45 21.50
N ASN A 62 8.26 -46.94 21.97
CA ASN A 62 7.91 -46.83 23.40
C ASN A 62 9.01 -46.20 24.27
N LEU A 63 9.62 -45.12 23.77
CA LEU A 63 10.69 -44.41 24.47
C LEU A 63 10.18 -43.69 25.73
N ASP A 64 11.08 -43.53 26.71
CA ASP A 64 10.81 -42.79 27.95
C ASP A 64 10.43 -41.32 27.70
N LYS A 65 9.97 -40.64 28.75
CA LYS A 65 9.71 -39.19 28.77
C LYS A 65 10.61 -38.46 29.77
N GLU A 66 11.85 -38.93 29.94
CA GLU A 66 12.81 -38.30 30.83
C GLU A 66 13.22 -36.91 30.34
N TYR A 67 13.72 -36.09 31.26
CA TYR A 67 14.25 -34.78 30.92
C TYR A 67 15.40 -34.89 29.91
N ALA A 68 15.41 -34.02 28.89
CA ALA A 68 16.60 -33.82 28.09
C ALA A 68 17.72 -33.15 28.90
N GLY A 69 18.96 -33.28 28.41
CA GLY A 69 20.04 -32.41 28.86
C GLY A 69 19.71 -30.94 28.60
N ILE A 70 20.36 -30.02 29.33
CA ILE A 70 20.09 -28.56 29.20
C ILE A 70 20.32 -28.08 27.76
N ALA A 71 21.32 -28.63 27.06
CA ALA A 71 21.59 -28.33 25.66
C ALA A 71 20.60 -28.99 24.68
N GLY A 72 19.71 -29.86 25.16
CA GLY A 72 18.78 -30.64 24.36
C GLY A 72 19.27 -32.03 23.98
N ILE A 73 18.57 -32.62 23.00
CA ILE A 73 18.91 -33.93 22.45
C ILE A 73 20.13 -33.79 21.54
N GLN A 74 21.24 -34.46 21.89
CA GLN A 74 22.51 -34.32 21.18
C GLN A 74 22.41 -34.70 19.70
N GLU A 75 21.66 -35.75 19.38
CA GLU A 75 21.44 -36.14 17.99
C GLU A 75 20.72 -35.04 17.20
N PHE A 76 19.66 -34.46 17.77
CA PHE A 76 18.94 -33.34 17.13
C PHE A 76 19.86 -32.13 16.91
N THR A 77 20.61 -31.69 17.92
CA THR A 77 21.46 -30.51 17.79
C THR A 77 22.57 -30.70 16.76
N SER A 78 23.20 -31.88 16.72
CA SER A 78 24.19 -32.25 15.71
C SER A 78 23.59 -32.26 14.29
N ARG A 79 22.40 -32.85 14.10
CA ARG A 79 21.72 -32.89 12.79
C ARG A 79 21.21 -31.52 12.34
N ALA A 80 20.75 -30.68 13.27
CA ALA A 80 20.24 -29.35 12.96
C ALA A 80 21.34 -28.44 12.37
N ILE A 81 22.52 -28.40 13.00
CA ILE A 81 23.63 -27.59 12.48
C ILE A 81 24.24 -28.21 11.21
N GLN A 82 24.28 -29.54 11.11
CA GLN A 82 24.69 -30.25 9.90
C GLN A 82 23.83 -29.87 8.70
N LEU A 83 22.50 -29.80 8.89
CA LEU A 83 21.57 -29.36 7.85
C LEU A 83 21.87 -27.92 7.38
N ALA A 84 22.24 -27.01 8.28
CA ALA A 84 22.55 -25.63 7.90
C ALA A 84 23.88 -25.49 7.15
N LEU A 85 24.93 -26.13 7.66
CA LEU A 85 26.30 -25.93 7.15
C LEU A 85 26.71 -26.91 6.05
N GLY A 86 25.96 -28.00 5.88
CA GLY A 86 26.32 -29.10 4.98
C GLY A 86 27.30 -30.09 5.62
N ASP A 87 27.32 -31.30 5.09
CA ASP A 87 28.07 -32.44 5.64
C ASP A 87 29.59 -32.21 5.65
N ASP A 88 30.09 -31.43 4.70
CA ASP A 88 31.52 -31.19 4.50
C ASP A 88 32.09 -29.99 5.26
N SER A 89 31.27 -29.31 6.07
CA SER A 89 31.65 -28.10 6.77
C SER A 89 32.90 -28.28 7.65
N ALA A 90 33.89 -27.42 7.45
CA ALA A 90 35.09 -27.36 8.30
C ALA A 90 34.74 -27.08 9.77
N VAL A 91 33.72 -26.25 10.03
CA VAL A 91 33.25 -25.93 11.39
C VAL A 91 32.84 -27.20 12.14
N LEU A 92 32.17 -28.14 11.46
CA LEU A 92 31.73 -29.40 12.06
C LEU A 92 32.92 -30.34 12.31
N LYS A 93 33.82 -30.48 11.31
CA LYS A 93 35.02 -31.32 11.38
C LYS A 93 35.96 -30.85 12.51
N GLU A 94 36.08 -29.55 12.69
CA GLU A 94 36.92 -28.89 13.71
C GLU A 94 36.20 -28.65 15.05
N LYS A 95 34.92 -29.03 15.15
CA LYS A 95 34.07 -28.88 16.34
C LYS A 95 34.00 -27.45 16.89
N ARG A 96 33.95 -26.47 15.98
CA ARG A 96 33.94 -25.04 16.29
C ARG A 96 32.55 -24.45 16.52
N ASN A 97 31.52 -25.27 16.68
CA ASN A 97 30.15 -24.80 16.93
C ASN A 97 29.68 -25.14 18.35
N ALA A 98 29.03 -24.18 18.99
CA ALA A 98 28.26 -24.39 20.21
C ALA A 98 26.77 -24.40 19.86
N THR A 99 26.17 -25.58 19.75
CA THR A 99 24.76 -25.75 19.36
C THR A 99 23.92 -26.26 20.52
N VAL A 100 22.80 -25.58 20.77
CA VAL A 100 21.79 -25.95 21.77
C VAL A 100 20.41 -26.00 21.12
N GLN A 101 19.58 -26.95 21.54
CA GLN A 101 18.18 -26.98 21.18
C GLN A 101 17.44 -25.82 21.85
N SER A 102 16.46 -25.26 21.15
CA SER A 102 15.65 -24.14 21.62
C SER A 102 14.15 -24.40 21.40
N VAL A 103 13.33 -23.55 22.03
CA VAL A 103 11.88 -23.50 21.80
C VAL A 103 11.62 -22.77 20.47
N SER A 104 11.92 -23.47 19.37
CA SER A 104 11.82 -22.96 17.99
C SER A 104 12.74 -21.76 17.71
N GLY A 105 12.58 -21.13 16.54
CA GLY A 105 13.37 -19.95 16.15
C GLY A 105 13.25 -18.79 17.16
N THR A 106 12.07 -18.58 17.76
CA THR A 106 11.87 -17.53 18.77
C THR A 106 12.69 -17.79 20.04
N GLY A 107 12.72 -19.04 20.52
CA GLY A 107 13.57 -19.41 21.66
C GLY A 107 15.06 -19.34 21.31
N ALA A 108 15.43 -19.63 20.07
CA ALA A 108 16.80 -19.48 19.59
C ALA A 108 17.23 -18.00 19.59
N LEU A 109 16.40 -17.11 19.04
CA LEU A 109 16.62 -15.67 19.05
C LEU A 109 16.72 -15.11 20.48
N ARG A 110 15.84 -15.56 21.41
CA ARG A 110 15.89 -15.12 22.82
C ARG A 110 17.17 -15.58 23.53
N THR A 111 17.61 -16.81 23.27
CA THR A 111 18.85 -17.36 23.83
C THR A 111 20.06 -16.61 23.26
N GLY A 112 20.08 -16.37 21.95
CA GLY A 112 21.14 -15.63 21.28
C GLY A 112 21.20 -14.16 21.70
N SER A 113 20.06 -13.49 21.86
CA SER A 113 20.03 -12.10 22.33
C SER A 113 20.51 -11.98 23.78
N GLU A 114 20.17 -12.92 24.67
CA GLU A 114 20.72 -12.96 26.03
C GLU A 114 22.24 -13.20 26.02
N PHE A 115 22.70 -14.13 25.18
CA PHE A 115 24.12 -14.46 25.04
C PHE A 115 24.93 -13.24 24.57
N LEU A 116 24.49 -12.58 23.50
CA LEU A 116 25.13 -11.36 22.99
C LEU A 116 25.07 -10.22 24.01
N SER A 117 23.95 -10.07 24.72
CA SER A 117 23.80 -9.06 25.77
C SER A 117 24.80 -9.25 26.92
N LYS A 118 25.12 -10.49 27.28
CA LYS A 118 26.13 -10.77 28.32
C LYS A 118 27.57 -10.73 27.80
N TRP A 119 27.84 -11.33 26.65
CA TRP A 119 29.20 -11.72 26.26
C TRP A 119 29.76 -10.99 25.05
N TYR A 120 28.91 -10.41 24.19
CA TYR A 120 29.39 -9.59 23.08
C TYR A 120 29.62 -8.15 23.55
N LEU A 121 30.82 -7.89 24.10
CA LEU A 121 31.18 -6.61 24.70
C LEU A 121 31.35 -5.42 23.72
N PRO A 122 31.82 -5.61 22.47
CA PRO A 122 32.10 -4.48 21.57
C PRO A 122 30.89 -3.61 21.23
N SER A 123 29.67 -4.17 21.25
CA SER A 123 28.45 -3.42 20.95
C SER A 123 27.23 -4.02 21.64
N LYS A 124 26.29 -3.16 22.03
CA LYS A 124 24.94 -3.52 22.50
C LYS A 124 23.86 -3.00 21.56
N VAL A 125 24.21 -2.83 20.29
CA VAL A 125 23.31 -2.36 19.22
C VAL A 125 23.15 -3.45 18.18
N VAL A 126 21.90 -3.80 17.87
CA VAL A 126 21.54 -4.66 16.75
C VAL A 126 20.85 -3.87 15.65
N TYR A 127 21.27 -4.09 14.42
CA TYR A 127 20.65 -3.55 13.22
C TYR A 127 19.73 -4.61 12.59
N LEU A 128 18.45 -4.28 12.46
CA LEU A 128 17.42 -5.12 11.84
C LEU A 128 17.02 -4.55 10.48
N PRO A 129 16.65 -5.39 9.49
CA PRO A 129 16.17 -4.88 8.21
C PRO A 129 14.86 -4.09 8.39
N SER A 130 14.60 -3.18 7.46
CA SER A 130 13.35 -2.42 7.39
C SER A 130 12.56 -2.80 6.13
N PRO A 131 11.40 -3.46 6.26
CA PRO A 131 10.78 -4.00 7.49
C PRO A 131 11.43 -5.32 7.94
N THR A 132 10.93 -5.92 9.03
CA THR A 132 11.32 -7.27 9.48
C THR A 132 10.19 -7.94 10.26
N TRP A 133 10.35 -9.20 10.69
CA TRP A 133 9.40 -9.86 11.57
C TRP A 133 9.21 -9.07 12.87
N ALA A 134 7.97 -8.67 13.16
CA ALA A 134 7.65 -7.73 14.23
C ALA A 134 8.26 -8.09 15.59
N ASN A 135 8.32 -9.39 15.91
CA ASN A 135 8.80 -9.86 17.20
C ASN A 135 10.32 -9.78 17.38
N HIS A 136 11.12 -9.56 16.32
CA HIS A 136 12.55 -9.27 16.48
C HIS A 136 12.77 -8.10 17.43
N LEU A 137 11.98 -7.03 17.28
CA LEU A 137 12.09 -5.83 18.09
C LEU A 137 11.94 -6.14 19.59
N ASN A 138 10.94 -6.97 19.92
CA ASN A 138 10.66 -7.36 21.30
C ASN A 138 11.79 -8.22 21.85
N VAL A 139 12.22 -9.25 21.11
CA VAL A 139 13.24 -10.21 21.58
C VAL A 139 14.57 -9.53 21.93
N PHE A 140 15.02 -8.56 21.14
CA PHE A 140 16.26 -7.83 21.42
C PHE A 140 16.08 -6.77 22.52
N LYS A 141 14.96 -6.03 22.54
CA LYS A 141 14.67 -5.07 23.62
C LYS A 141 14.58 -5.75 24.99
N PHE A 142 13.95 -6.91 25.08
CA PHE A 142 13.87 -7.69 26.34
C PHE A 142 15.23 -8.20 26.82
N ALA A 143 16.21 -8.34 25.93
CA ALA A 143 17.60 -8.67 26.30
C ALA A 143 18.44 -7.43 26.63
N GLY A 144 17.87 -6.22 26.60
CA GLY A 144 18.59 -4.96 26.85
C GLY A 144 19.50 -4.53 25.69
N ILE A 145 19.27 -5.04 24.47
CA ILE A 145 20.02 -4.66 23.27
C ILE A 145 19.25 -3.53 22.56
N GLU A 146 19.94 -2.43 22.28
CA GLU A 146 19.40 -1.31 21.50
C GLU A 146 19.14 -1.79 20.07
N VAL A 147 17.99 -1.41 19.50
CA VAL A 147 17.62 -1.81 18.15
C VAL A 147 17.63 -0.60 17.20
N LYS A 148 18.41 -0.72 16.14
CA LYS A 148 18.43 0.19 14.98
C LYS A 148 17.96 -0.53 13.72
N ARG A 149 17.80 0.23 12.63
CA ARG A 149 17.31 -0.26 11.34
C ARG A 149 18.33 -0.01 10.24
N TYR A 150 18.29 -0.85 9.21
CA TYR A 150 18.94 -0.62 7.92
C TYR A 150 17.94 -0.84 6.78
N ARG A 151 18.14 -0.13 5.67
CA ARG A 151 17.31 -0.27 4.48
C ARG A 151 17.42 -1.68 3.88
N TYR A 152 16.29 -2.17 3.39
CA TYR A 152 16.19 -3.54 2.88
C TYR A 152 15.18 -3.64 1.74
N TYR A 153 13.96 -3.11 1.94
CA TYR A 153 12.89 -3.15 0.95
C TYR A 153 12.66 -1.78 0.34
N ASP A 154 12.58 -1.70 -0.99
CA ASP A 154 12.17 -0.50 -1.70
C ASP A 154 10.69 -0.59 -2.10
N PRO A 155 9.79 0.21 -1.49
CA PRO A 155 8.37 0.23 -1.83
C PRO A 155 8.06 0.60 -3.28
N LYS A 156 8.97 1.32 -3.98
CA LYS A 156 8.74 1.73 -5.36
C LYS A 156 8.91 0.57 -6.33
N THR A 157 9.90 -0.29 -6.09
CA THR A 157 10.20 -1.45 -6.94
C THR A 157 9.63 -2.75 -6.39
N CYS A 158 9.15 -2.76 -5.15
CA CYS A 158 8.77 -3.96 -4.39
C CYS A 158 9.90 -5.01 -4.30
N GLY A 159 11.15 -4.55 -4.42
CA GLY A 159 12.36 -5.37 -4.46
C GLY A 159 13.36 -5.04 -3.34
N PHE A 160 14.58 -5.57 -3.48
CA PHE A 160 15.67 -5.38 -2.52
C PHE A 160 16.37 -4.04 -2.79
N ASP A 161 16.41 -3.16 -1.79
CA ASP A 161 17.14 -1.89 -1.82
C ASP A 161 18.65 -2.14 -1.60
N GLU A 162 19.31 -2.71 -2.62
CA GLU A 162 20.74 -3.06 -2.54
C GLU A 162 21.61 -1.85 -2.21
N GLU A 163 21.40 -0.73 -2.90
CA GLU A 163 22.20 0.49 -2.74
C GLU A 163 22.03 1.06 -1.33
N GLY A 164 20.78 1.21 -0.87
CA GLY A 164 20.50 1.71 0.47
C GLY A 164 20.99 0.77 1.57
N CYS A 165 20.85 -0.54 1.37
CA CYS A 165 21.34 -1.56 2.30
C CYS A 165 22.87 -1.49 2.45
N LEU A 166 23.62 -1.46 1.35
CA LEU A 166 25.08 -1.38 1.37
C LEU A 166 25.56 -0.06 1.98
N GLN A 167 24.92 1.07 1.62
CA GLN A 167 25.25 2.36 2.21
C GLN A 167 25.08 2.35 3.73
N ASP A 168 23.99 1.78 4.23
CA ASP A 168 23.72 1.70 5.67
C ASP A 168 24.73 0.79 6.37
N ILE A 169 25.00 -0.41 5.83
CA ILE A 169 26.00 -1.35 6.38
C ILE A 169 27.37 -0.69 6.45
N LEU A 170 27.79 0.00 5.39
CA LEU A 170 29.08 0.70 5.34
C LEU A 170 29.13 1.93 6.25
N ALA A 171 27.99 2.41 6.78
CA ALA A 171 27.91 3.47 7.77
C ALA A 171 27.79 2.95 9.22
N MET A 172 27.37 1.71 9.45
CA MET A 172 27.20 1.12 10.79
C MET A 172 28.49 1.17 11.62
N PRO A 173 28.50 1.55 12.90
CA PRO A 173 29.72 1.50 13.73
C PRO A 173 30.38 0.12 13.70
N GLU A 174 31.73 0.08 13.73
CA GLU A 174 32.44 -1.21 13.73
C GLU A 174 32.00 -2.08 14.91
N ASN A 175 31.99 -3.40 14.72
CA ASN A 175 31.55 -4.37 15.72
C ASN A 175 30.07 -4.23 16.12
N SER A 176 29.22 -3.56 15.34
CA SER A 176 27.78 -3.64 15.54
C SER A 176 27.26 -5.04 15.21
N ILE A 177 26.15 -5.43 15.84
CA ILE A 177 25.45 -6.68 15.50
C ILE A 177 24.51 -6.38 14.34
N ILE A 178 24.50 -7.22 13.31
CA ILE A 178 23.54 -7.14 12.20
C ILE A 178 22.76 -8.44 12.11
N LEU A 179 21.43 -8.34 12.03
CA LEU A 179 20.56 -9.49 11.81
C LEU A 179 20.20 -9.64 10.34
N PHE A 180 20.39 -10.83 9.80
CA PHE A 180 19.96 -11.23 8.46
C PHE A 180 18.89 -12.32 8.54
N HIS A 181 17.98 -12.33 7.56
CA HIS A 181 17.14 -13.49 7.28
C HIS A 181 17.92 -14.34 6.29
N ALA A 182 18.13 -15.62 6.58
CA ALA A 182 18.94 -16.49 5.72
C ALA A 182 18.34 -16.66 4.32
N CYS A 183 17.01 -16.72 4.25
CA CYS A 183 16.18 -16.77 3.05
C CYS A 183 14.71 -16.51 3.43
N ALA A 184 13.86 -16.31 2.43
CA ALA A 184 12.45 -15.98 2.53
C ALA A 184 12.17 -14.89 3.57
N HIS A 185 12.73 -13.69 3.34
CA HIS A 185 12.62 -12.57 4.25
C HIS A 185 11.17 -12.34 4.72
N ASN A 186 10.96 -12.32 6.03
CA ASN A 186 9.67 -12.03 6.64
C ASN A 186 9.65 -10.55 7.05
N PRO A 187 8.78 -9.70 6.47
CA PRO A 187 7.52 -10.09 5.80
C PRO A 187 7.48 -9.99 4.27
N THR A 188 8.53 -9.51 3.61
CA THR A 188 8.44 -9.06 2.21
C THR A 188 8.50 -10.19 1.17
N GLY A 189 9.14 -11.30 1.50
CA GLY A 189 9.50 -12.37 0.55
C GLY A 189 10.66 -11.98 -0.38
N VAL A 190 11.27 -10.81 -0.22
CA VAL A 190 12.37 -10.35 -1.06
C VAL A 190 13.69 -10.83 -0.47
N ASP A 191 14.50 -11.55 -1.25
CA ASP A 191 15.83 -12.00 -0.84
C ASP A 191 16.92 -11.41 -1.77
N PRO A 192 18.12 -11.10 -1.23
CA PRO A 192 19.28 -10.80 -2.07
C PRO A 192 19.65 -12.00 -2.94
N ASN A 193 20.10 -11.73 -4.15
CA ASN A 193 20.68 -12.75 -5.02
C ASN A 193 22.11 -13.12 -4.57
N VAL A 194 22.72 -14.09 -5.27
CA VAL A 194 24.07 -14.60 -4.95
C VAL A 194 25.10 -13.48 -4.92
N GLU A 195 25.18 -12.65 -5.96
CA GLU A 195 26.15 -11.55 -6.05
C GLU A 195 25.94 -10.50 -4.96
N GLN A 196 24.68 -10.19 -4.64
CA GLN A 196 24.33 -9.26 -3.58
C GLN A 196 24.76 -9.78 -2.21
N TRP A 197 24.56 -11.07 -1.92
CA TRP A 197 25.05 -11.69 -0.68
C TRP A 197 26.58 -11.61 -0.56
N GLU A 198 27.32 -11.71 -1.67
CA GLU A 198 28.77 -11.53 -1.63
C GLU A 198 29.16 -10.11 -1.25
N LYS A 199 28.49 -9.10 -1.82
CA LYS A 199 28.71 -7.69 -1.48
C LYS A 199 28.39 -7.42 -0.01
N LEU A 200 27.27 -7.96 0.50
CA LEU A 200 26.88 -7.84 1.91
C LEU A 200 27.93 -8.49 2.83
N SER A 201 28.40 -9.70 2.51
CA SER A 201 29.47 -10.38 3.24
C SER A 201 30.74 -9.52 3.30
N ASN A 202 31.17 -8.95 2.17
CA ASN A 202 32.36 -8.11 2.11
C ASN A 202 32.19 -6.80 2.91
N ALA A 203 31.04 -6.15 2.83
CA ALA A 203 30.75 -4.94 3.60
C ALA A 203 30.73 -5.22 5.12
N CYS A 204 30.13 -6.34 5.54
CA CYS A 204 30.18 -6.79 6.93
C CYS A 204 31.60 -7.02 7.42
N LYS A 205 32.47 -7.65 6.61
CA LYS A 205 33.90 -7.82 6.96
C LYS A 205 34.62 -6.48 7.09
N GLN A 206 34.42 -5.58 6.13
CA GLN A 206 35.06 -4.27 6.11
C GLN A 206 34.74 -3.48 7.38
N ARG A 207 33.50 -3.57 7.87
CA ARG A 207 33.07 -2.92 9.12
C ARG A 207 33.18 -3.82 10.36
N LYS A 208 33.75 -5.03 10.24
CA LYS A 208 33.87 -6.02 11.34
C LYS A 208 32.54 -6.26 12.06
N LEU A 209 31.44 -6.32 11.33
CA LEU A 209 30.11 -6.53 11.91
C LEU A 209 29.96 -7.98 12.38
N PHE A 210 29.27 -8.17 13.50
CA PHE A 210 28.92 -9.51 13.97
C PHE A 210 27.57 -9.93 13.42
N CYS A 211 27.55 -11.01 12.66
CA CYS A 211 26.38 -11.42 11.89
C CYS A 211 25.51 -12.42 12.69
N PHE A 212 24.21 -12.16 12.75
CA PHE A 212 23.22 -13.06 13.35
C PHE A 212 22.18 -13.44 12.28
N PHE A 213 22.15 -14.71 11.88
CA PHE A 213 21.15 -15.23 10.95
C PHE A 213 19.92 -15.79 11.66
N ASP A 214 18.72 -15.36 11.23
CA ASP A 214 17.45 -16.07 11.46
C ASP A 214 17.13 -16.93 10.24
N MET A 215 17.05 -18.25 10.44
CA MET A 215 16.83 -19.26 9.41
C MET A 215 15.58 -20.09 9.73
N ALA A 216 14.42 -19.56 9.35
CA ALA A 216 13.12 -20.15 9.66
C ALA A 216 12.47 -20.96 8.51
N TYR A 217 13.01 -20.85 7.29
CA TYR A 217 12.35 -21.34 6.07
C TYR A 217 13.25 -22.24 5.20
N GLN A 218 14.35 -22.78 5.74
CA GLN A 218 15.28 -23.63 4.97
C GLN A 218 14.56 -24.81 4.28
N GLY A 219 14.67 -24.89 2.96
CA GLY A 219 13.99 -25.83 2.07
C GLY A 219 12.58 -25.38 1.69
N PHE A 220 11.87 -24.69 2.59
CA PHE A 220 10.51 -24.23 2.35
C PHE A 220 10.43 -23.01 1.41
N ALA A 221 11.54 -22.29 1.21
CA ALA A 221 11.56 -21.15 0.31
C ALA A 221 11.67 -21.59 -1.15
N SER A 222 12.71 -22.34 -1.50
CA SER A 222 12.98 -22.76 -2.89
C SER A 222 12.66 -24.21 -3.21
N GLY A 223 12.37 -25.03 -2.20
CA GLY A 223 12.29 -26.49 -2.34
C GLY A 223 13.65 -27.19 -2.19
N ASP A 224 14.71 -26.43 -1.95
CA ASP A 224 16.09 -26.92 -1.83
C ASP A 224 16.74 -26.38 -0.55
N VAL A 225 17.14 -27.30 0.34
CA VAL A 225 17.71 -26.97 1.64
C VAL A 225 19.11 -26.36 1.56
N ASP A 226 19.87 -26.67 0.50
CA ASP A 226 21.22 -26.17 0.28
C ASP A 226 21.19 -24.77 -0.31
N ARG A 227 20.32 -24.56 -1.32
CA ARG A 227 20.07 -23.22 -1.88
C ARG A 227 19.60 -22.25 -0.80
N ASP A 228 18.69 -22.68 0.06
CA ASP A 228 18.14 -21.85 1.13
C ASP A 228 19.13 -21.59 2.28
N SER A 229 20.28 -22.27 2.30
CA SER A 229 21.38 -22.07 3.27
C SER A 229 22.55 -21.27 2.69
N PHE A 230 22.47 -20.85 1.43
CA PHE A 230 23.57 -20.23 0.70
C PHE A 230 24.20 -19.07 1.48
N ALA A 231 23.39 -18.12 1.97
CA ALA A 231 23.89 -16.95 2.70
C ALA A 231 24.68 -17.33 3.95
N VAL A 232 24.16 -18.29 4.74
CA VAL A 232 24.83 -18.78 5.96
C VAL A 232 26.17 -19.42 5.62
N ARG A 233 26.18 -20.36 4.66
CA ARG A 233 27.40 -21.07 4.25
C ARG A 233 28.44 -20.11 3.68
N ARG A 234 28.02 -19.19 2.81
CA ARG A 234 28.89 -18.18 2.19
C ARG A 234 29.56 -17.29 3.22
N PHE A 235 28.85 -16.88 4.28
CA PHE A 235 29.43 -16.07 5.36
C PHE A 235 30.43 -16.88 6.18
N VAL A 236 30.11 -18.11 6.52
CA VAL A 236 31.04 -19.00 7.24
C VAL A 236 32.31 -19.29 6.43
N GLU A 237 32.18 -19.60 5.14
CA GLU A 237 33.30 -19.80 4.21
C GLU A 237 34.15 -18.54 4.05
N ALA A 238 33.52 -17.37 4.13
CA ALA A 238 34.24 -16.11 4.13
C ALA A 238 34.99 -15.89 5.46
N GLY A 239 34.80 -16.71 6.49
CA GLY A 239 35.47 -16.57 7.79
C GLY A 239 34.76 -15.60 8.74
N HIS A 240 33.46 -15.39 8.58
CA HIS A 240 32.65 -14.72 9.60
C HIS A 240 32.35 -15.68 10.75
N ASP A 241 32.56 -15.22 11.99
CA ASP A 241 31.92 -15.82 13.15
C ASP A 241 30.46 -15.33 13.21
N ILE A 242 29.52 -16.27 13.37
CA ILE A 242 28.08 -15.97 13.31
C ILE A 242 27.31 -16.57 14.48
N CYS A 243 26.17 -15.94 14.78
CA CYS A 243 25.06 -16.58 15.47
C CYS A 243 24.04 -17.09 14.44
N LEU A 244 23.42 -18.23 14.71
CA LEU A 244 22.38 -18.83 13.87
C LEU A 244 21.19 -19.28 14.71
N ALA A 245 20.00 -18.77 14.41
CA ALA A 245 18.73 -19.23 14.95
C ALA A 245 18.00 -20.07 13.89
N GLN A 246 17.80 -21.36 14.17
CA GLN A 246 17.09 -22.28 13.28
C GLN A 246 15.70 -22.59 13.82
N SER A 247 14.72 -22.68 12.91
CA SER A 247 13.36 -23.11 13.22
C SER A 247 12.92 -24.26 12.33
N PHE A 248 12.33 -25.29 12.94
CA PHE A 248 11.72 -26.42 12.23
C PHE A 248 10.20 -26.30 12.10
N ALA A 249 9.65 -25.15 12.46
CA ALA A 249 8.21 -24.93 12.47
C ALA A 249 7.60 -25.01 11.07
N LYS A 250 8.30 -24.53 10.03
CA LYS A 250 7.75 -24.45 8.66
C LYS A 250 8.20 -25.61 7.80
N ASN A 251 9.51 -25.87 7.74
CA ASN A 251 10.05 -26.94 6.90
C ASN A 251 9.69 -28.36 7.38
N MET A 252 9.34 -28.57 8.65
CA MET A 252 8.79 -29.85 9.12
C MET A 252 7.32 -29.74 9.55
N GLY A 253 6.67 -28.59 9.40
CA GLY A 253 5.31 -28.38 9.90
C GLY A 253 5.16 -28.53 11.43
N LEU A 254 6.26 -28.54 12.19
CA LEU A 254 6.30 -28.73 13.64
C LEU A 254 6.02 -27.42 14.40
N TYR A 255 4.99 -26.68 13.97
CA TYR A 255 4.64 -25.36 14.50
C TYR A 255 4.44 -25.38 16.01
N GLY A 256 3.56 -26.28 16.48
CA GLY A 256 3.15 -26.40 17.89
C GLY A 256 4.16 -27.13 18.77
N GLU A 257 5.00 -27.99 18.19
CA GLU A 257 6.03 -28.75 18.91
C GLU A 257 7.23 -27.89 19.34
N ARG A 258 7.33 -26.67 18.79
CA ARG A 258 8.34 -25.67 19.13
C ARG A 258 9.78 -26.17 18.99
N VAL A 259 10.10 -26.78 17.85
CA VAL A 259 11.44 -27.34 17.57
C VAL A 259 12.32 -26.30 16.89
N GLY A 260 13.52 -26.09 17.43
CA GLY A 260 14.53 -25.15 16.91
C GLY A 260 15.90 -25.38 17.53
N ALA A 261 16.91 -24.69 17.00
CA ALA A 261 18.27 -24.72 17.54
C ALA A 261 18.89 -23.32 17.49
N PHE A 262 19.78 -23.05 18.45
CA PHE A 262 20.66 -21.87 18.44
C PHE A 262 22.10 -22.35 18.34
N THR A 263 22.87 -21.74 17.44
CA THR A 263 24.29 -22.03 17.25
C THR A 263 25.12 -20.77 17.29
N VAL A 264 26.28 -20.83 17.95
CA VAL A 264 27.37 -19.88 17.82
C VAL A 264 28.54 -20.59 17.13
N ILE A 265 29.08 -19.99 16.09
CA ILE A 265 30.33 -20.44 15.46
C ILE A 265 31.49 -19.69 16.09
N CYS A 266 32.51 -20.44 16.50
CA CYS A 266 33.66 -19.96 17.25
C CYS A 266 34.96 -20.16 16.45
N SER A 267 36.04 -19.56 16.94
CA SER A 267 37.36 -19.69 16.33
C SER A 267 38.03 -21.03 16.64
N THR A 268 37.71 -21.68 17.77
CA THR A 268 38.29 -22.97 18.18
C THR A 268 37.28 -23.88 18.89
N GLN A 269 37.58 -25.17 18.99
CA GLN A 269 36.79 -26.13 19.78
C GLN A 269 36.71 -25.72 21.27
N GLU A 270 37.84 -25.31 21.86
CA GLU A 270 37.91 -24.91 23.26
C GLU A 270 37.01 -23.70 23.55
N GLU A 271 36.96 -22.74 22.62
CA GLU A 271 36.03 -21.61 22.72
C GLU A 271 34.57 -22.06 22.61
N ALA A 272 34.25 -22.95 21.67
CA ALA A 272 32.91 -23.50 21.52
C ALA A 272 32.44 -24.22 22.81
N GLU A 273 33.33 -24.95 23.49
CA GLU A 273 33.03 -25.60 24.77
C GLU A 273 32.71 -24.58 25.88
N ARG A 274 33.48 -23.49 25.97
CA ARG A 274 33.19 -22.38 26.90
C ARG A 274 31.85 -21.72 26.58
N VAL A 275 31.59 -21.40 25.31
CA VAL A 275 30.33 -20.80 24.87
C VAL A 275 29.16 -21.72 25.21
N LEU A 276 29.26 -23.02 24.90
CA LEU A 276 28.23 -24.01 25.22
C LEU A 276 27.92 -24.06 26.73
N SER A 277 28.94 -23.93 27.59
CA SER A 277 28.73 -23.87 29.04
C SER A 277 27.89 -22.66 29.47
N GLN A 278 28.12 -21.49 28.86
CA GLN A 278 27.36 -20.27 29.14
C GLN A 278 25.94 -20.34 28.59
N LEU A 279 25.75 -20.96 27.42
CA LEU A 279 24.40 -21.19 26.87
C LEU A 279 23.57 -22.08 27.81
N LYS A 280 24.17 -23.11 28.41
CA LYS A 280 23.48 -23.93 29.42
C LYS A 280 23.07 -23.11 30.65
N ILE A 281 23.93 -22.22 31.14
CA ILE A 281 23.63 -21.31 32.26
C ILE A 281 22.47 -20.36 31.91
N ILE A 282 22.40 -19.86 30.67
CA ILE A 282 21.31 -19.02 30.19
C ILE A 282 20.00 -19.80 30.09
N ILE A 283 20.04 -21.02 29.55
CA ILE A 283 18.83 -21.85 29.31
C ILE A 283 18.21 -22.35 30.62
N ARG A 284 19.03 -22.76 31.58
CA ARG A 284 18.58 -23.39 32.84
C ARG A 284 17.51 -22.59 33.60
N PRO A 285 17.64 -21.27 33.84
CA PRO A 285 16.59 -20.49 34.48
C PRO A 285 15.44 -20.07 33.55
N MET A 286 15.59 -20.18 32.22
CA MET A 286 14.53 -19.83 31.27
C MET A 286 13.53 -20.97 31.10
N ILE A 287 14.02 -22.19 30.87
CA ILE A 287 13.17 -23.35 30.55
C ILE A 287 13.65 -24.65 31.19
N SER A 288 14.72 -24.63 31.99
CA SER A 288 15.42 -25.81 32.52
C SER A 288 16.08 -26.67 31.44
N ASN A 289 15.26 -27.31 30.59
CA ASN A 289 15.66 -28.13 29.44
C ASN A 289 14.54 -28.08 28.38
N PRO A 290 14.86 -28.29 27.09
CA PRO A 290 13.89 -28.12 26.01
C PRO A 290 13.00 -29.35 25.80
N PRO A 291 11.83 -29.20 25.13
CA PRO A 291 10.87 -30.29 24.92
C PRO A 291 11.42 -31.37 23.98
N ILE A 292 11.15 -32.64 24.29
CA ILE A 292 11.80 -33.78 23.60
C ILE A 292 11.07 -34.30 22.36
N HIS A 293 9.73 -34.20 22.30
CA HIS A 293 8.93 -34.93 21.30
C HIS A 293 9.26 -34.52 19.86
N GLY A 294 9.05 -33.25 19.53
CA GLY A 294 9.39 -32.74 18.19
C GLY A 294 10.88 -32.83 17.85
N ALA A 295 11.79 -32.72 18.84
CA ALA A 295 13.22 -32.87 18.60
C ALA A 295 13.60 -34.31 18.25
N ARG A 296 12.96 -35.32 18.86
CA ARG A 296 13.12 -36.73 18.48
C ARG A 296 12.58 -36.99 17.06
N ILE A 297 11.45 -36.39 16.69
CA ILE A 297 10.91 -36.46 15.31
C ILE A 297 11.92 -35.90 14.31
N ALA A 298 12.40 -34.67 14.55
CA ALA A 298 13.36 -34.03 13.65
C ALA A 298 14.69 -34.79 13.58
N ALA A 299 15.21 -35.28 14.72
CA ALA A 299 16.41 -36.12 14.75
C ALA A 299 16.22 -37.41 13.94
N LYS A 300 15.10 -38.11 14.13
CA LYS A 300 14.78 -39.35 13.41
C LYS A 300 14.68 -39.10 11.90
N ILE A 301 14.02 -38.03 11.46
CA ILE A 301 13.94 -37.67 10.04
C ILE A 301 15.33 -37.37 9.47
N LEU A 302 16.15 -36.58 10.17
CA LEU A 302 17.45 -36.15 9.66
C LEU A 302 18.52 -37.24 9.74
N GLY A 303 18.37 -38.21 10.65
CA GLY A 303 19.31 -39.31 10.87
C GLY A 303 19.04 -40.56 10.04
N ASP A 304 17.85 -40.69 9.45
CA ASP A 304 17.39 -41.83 8.66
C ASP A 304 17.33 -41.45 7.18
N SER A 305 18.07 -42.17 6.32
CA SER A 305 18.20 -41.80 4.89
C SER A 305 16.87 -41.78 4.16
N ASP A 306 15.99 -42.72 4.46
CA ASP A 306 14.73 -42.91 3.76
C ASP A 306 13.71 -41.86 4.20
N LEU A 307 13.61 -41.62 5.52
CA LEU A 307 12.78 -40.53 6.04
C LEU A 307 13.30 -39.16 5.60
N ARG A 308 14.62 -38.95 5.52
CA ARG A 308 15.21 -37.71 5.03
C ARG A 308 14.83 -37.44 3.58
N GLN A 309 14.90 -38.45 2.71
CA GLN A 309 14.50 -38.32 1.31
C GLN A 309 13.00 -38.01 1.17
N LYS A 310 12.13 -38.69 1.95
CA LYS A 310 10.69 -38.39 2.00
C LYS A 310 10.44 -36.96 2.46
N TRP A 311 11.14 -36.51 3.49
CA TRP A 311 11.01 -35.14 4.00
C TRP A 311 11.47 -34.08 2.98
N LEU A 312 12.58 -34.32 2.29
CA LEU A 312 13.03 -33.43 1.21
C LEU A 312 11.96 -33.32 0.10
N ALA A 313 11.33 -34.44 -0.28
CA ALA A 313 10.23 -34.44 -1.23
C ALA A 313 8.99 -33.70 -0.69
N ASP A 314 8.62 -33.90 0.57
CA ASP A 314 7.51 -33.20 1.23
C ASP A 314 7.74 -31.68 1.21
N VAL A 315 8.92 -31.22 1.61
CA VAL A 315 9.29 -29.81 1.65
C VAL A 315 9.28 -29.19 0.26
N LYS A 316 9.86 -29.89 -0.72
CA LYS A 316 9.83 -29.45 -2.12
C LYS A 316 8.39 -29.31 -2.62
N SER A 317 7.51 -30.27 -2.31
CA SER A 317 6.10 -30.19 -2.72
C SER A 317 5.37 -28.97 -2.13
N MET A 318 5.70 -28.60 -0.89
CA MET A 318 5.14 -27.39 -0.27
C MET A 318 5.63 -26.13 -0.98
N ALA A 319 6.93 -26.04 -1.28
CA ALA A 319 7.52 -24.91 -1.99
C ALA A 319 6.97 -24.78 -3.42
N ASP A 320 6.92 -25.89 -4.17
CA ASP A 320 6.38 -25.94 -5.54
C ASP A 320 4.93 -25.44 -5.60
N ARG A 321 4.10 -25.81 -4.61
CA ARG A 321 2.71 -25.31 -4.52
C ARG A 321 2.68 -23.79 -4.35
N ILE A 322 3.48 -23.26 -3.41
CA ILE A 322 3.53 -21.81 -3.14
C ILE A 322 4.00 -21.05 -4.37
N ILE A 323 5.04 -21.53 -5.05
CA ILE A 323 5.56 -20.95 -6.30
C ILE A 323 4.46 -20.97 -7.38
N SER A 324 3.75 -22.09 -7.53
CA SER A 324 2.63 -22.18 -8.47
C SER A 324 1.52 -21.17 -8.18
N MET A 325 1.14 -20.99 -6.91
CA MET A 325 0.14 -19.98 -6.53
C MET A 325 0.60 -18.55 -6.81
N ARG A 326 1.89 -18.25 -6.68
CA ARG A 326 2.45 -16.92 -7.04
C ARG A 326 2.31 -16.64 -8.53
N VAL A 327 2.71 -17.60 -9.36
CA VAL A 327 2.61 -17.51 -10.83
C VAL A 327 1.16 -17.33 -11.26
N GLN A 328 0.27 -18.20 -10.79
CA GLN A 328 -1.15 -18.13 -11.13
C GLN A 328 -1.81 -16.84 -10.66
N LEU A 329 -1.46 -16.33 -9.47
CA LEU A 329 -2.04 -15.08 -8.96
C LEU A 329 -1.63 -13.90 -9.84
N LYS A 330 -0.36 -13.81 -10.23
CA LYS A 330 0.13 -12.79 -11.17
C LYS A 330 -0.60 -12.87 -12.51
N GLU A 331 -0.71 -14.07 -13.09
CA GLU A 331 -1.38 -14.27 -14.37
C GLU A 331 -2.87 -13.87 -14.31
N LEU A 332 -3.56 -14.25 -13.24
CA LEU A 332 -4.96 -13.89 -13.05
C LEU A 332 -5.18 -12.39 -12.84
N LEU A 333 -4.25 -11.70 -12.17
CA LEU A 333 -4.32 -10.23 -12.05
C LEU A 333 -4.18 -9.53 -13.40
N ILE A 334 -3.26 -10.01 -14.25
CA ILE A 334 -3.08 -9.51 -15.62
C ILE A 334 -4.35 -9.79 -16.45
N ASN A 335 -4.87 -11.01 -16.39
CA ASN A 335 -6.07 -11.42 -17.13
C ASN A 335 -7.34 -10.69 -16.65
N ALA A 336 -7.40 -10.28 -15.38
CA ALA A 336 -8.46 -9.44 -14.84
C ALA A 336 -8.39 -7.98 -15.32
N GLY A 337 -7.37 -7.62 -16.12
CA GLY A 337 -7.19 -6.28 -16.70
C GLY A 337 -6.34 -5.33 -15.85
N SER A 338 -5.68 -5.83 -14.81
CA SER A 338 -4.83 -4.99 -13.96
C SER A 338 -3.64 -4.46 -14.75
N GLN A 339 -3.44 -3.14 -14.72
CA GLN A 339 -2.34 -2.46 -15.41
C GLN A 339 -1.10 -2.25 -14.51
N ARG A 340 -1.18 -2.65 -13.23
CA ARG A 340 -0.03 -2.58 -12.32
C ARG A 340 1.00 -3.64 -12.68
N ASN A 341 2.28 -3.35 -12.46
CA ASN A 341 3.32 -4.36 -12.53
C ASN A 341 3.22 -5.29 -11.30
N TRP A 342 2.97 -6.58 -11.55
CA TRP A 342 2.84 -7.63 -10.53
C TRP A 342 4.00 -8.63 -10.54
N ASN A 343 5.13 -8.32 -11.21
CA ASN A 343 6.28 -9.22 -11.29
C ASN A 343 6.85 -9.59 -9.92
N HIS A 344 6.82 -8.65 -8.96
CA HIS A 344 7.31 -8.86 -7.60
C HIS A 344 6.63 -10.04 -6.88
N ILE A 345 5.40 -10.43 -7.24
CA ILE A 345 4.74 -11.62 -6.66
C ILE A 345 5.55 -12.89 -6.95
N VAL A 346 6.17 -12.98 -8.13
CA VAL A 346 6.96 -14.14 -8.58
C VAL A 346 8.43 -13.98 -8.24
N ASP A 347 8.95 -12.75 -8.25
CA ASP A 347 10.34 -12.47 -7.87
C ASP A 347 10.58 -12.67 -6.36
N GLN A 348 9.54 -12.47 -5.55
CA GLN A 348 9.53 -12.79 -4.12
C GLN A 348 9.38 -14.31 -3.89
N ILE A 349 9.97 -14.80 -2.80
CA ILE A 349 10.06 -16.21 -2.43
C ILE A 349 9.43 -16.51 -1.06
N GLY A 350 9.18 -17.79 -0.79
CA GLY A 350 8.66 -18.28 0.49
C GLY A 350 7.19 -17.97 0.71
N MET A 351 6.75 -18.01 1.97
CA MET A 351 5.32 -17.97 2.31
C MET A 351 4.66 -16.60 2.13
N PHE A 352 5.42 -15.51 2.23
CA PHE A 352 4.86 -14.17 2.34
C PHE A 352 5.15 -13.34 1.09
N CYS A 353 4.20 -12.50 0.72
CA CYS A 353 4.33 -11.55 -0.38
C CYS A 353 3.90 -10.18 0.12
N TYR A 354 4.76 -9.17 -0.05
CA TYR A 354 4.34 -7.78 0.05
C TYR A 354 3.73 -7.37 -1.28
N THR A 355 2.41 -7.16 -1.27
CA THR A 355 1.65 -6.92 -2.51
C THR A 355 1.81 -5.49 -3.03
N GLY A 356 2.19 -4.53 -2.18
CA GLY A 356 2.16 -3.10 -2.49
C GLY A 356 0.76 -2.47 -2.30
N LEU A 357 -0.21 -3.21 -1.77
CA LEU A 357 -1.51 -2.66 -1.39
C LEU A 357 -1.38 -1.70 -0.21
N ASN A 358 -2.06 -0.56 -0.31
CA ASN A 358 -2.10 0.42 0.77
C ASN A 358 -3.17 0.04 1.83
N PRO A 359 -3.18 0.68 3.02
CA PRO A 359 -4.13 0.34 4.08
C PRO A 359 -5.62 0.47 3.69
N GLU A 360 -5.95 1.43 2.82
CA GLU A 360 -7.32 1.64 2.33
C GLU A 360 -7.78 0.48 1.43
N GLN A 361 -6.92 0.05 0.51
CA GLN A 361 -7.16 -1.11 -0.35
C GLN A 361 -7.31 -2.40 0.47
N VAL A 362 -6.51 -2.55 1.53
CA VAL A 362 -6.64 -3.65 2.49
C VAL A 362 -7.97 -3.60 3.25
N ASP A 363 -8.42 -2.41 3.65
CA ASP A 363 -9.73 -2.23 4.29
C ASP A 363 -10.88 -2.61 3.36
N ARG A 364 -10.81 -2.20 2.09
CA ARG A 364 -11.79 -2.59 1.08
C ARG A 364 -11.80 -4.10 0.86
N LEU A 365 -10.65 -4.75 0.74
CA LEU A 365 -10.57 -6.22 0.66
C LEU A 365 -11.23 -6.91 1.86
N THR A 366 -11.02 -6.36 3.06
CA THR A 366 -11.60 -6.92 4.28
C THR A 366 -13.11 -6.71 4.34
N ASN A 367 -13.59 -5.49 4.08
CA ASN A 367 -14.98 -5.09 4.30
C ASN A 367 -15.91 -5.46 3.13
N GLU A 368 -15.43 -5.36 1.88
CA GLU A 368 -16.24 -5.62 0.67
C GLU A 368 -16.13 -7.09 0.21
N PHE A 369 -14.99 -7.75 0.48
CA PHE A 369 -14.68 -9.08 -0.05
C PHE A 369 -14.38 -10.14 1.01
N SER A 370 -14.40 -9.81 2.31
CA SER A 370 -14.04 -10.77 3.36
C SER A 370 -12.65 -11.41 3.16
N ILE A 371 -11.70 -10.68 2.57
CA ILE A 371 -10.32 -11.12 2.38
C ILE A 371 -9.44 -10.46 3.44
N TYR A 372 -8.92 -11.28 4.35
CA TYR A 372 -8.22 -10.84 5.56
C TYR A 372 -6.71 -10.93 5.37
N LEU A 373 -6.02 -9.80 5.45
CA LEU A 373 -4.57 -9.64 5.31
C LEU A 373 -4.07 -8.55 6.27
N THR A 374 -2.75 -8.38 6.43
CA THR A 374 -2.23 -7.32 7.30
C THR A 374 -2.26 -5.97 6.60
N LYS A 375 -2.38 -4.89 7.39
CA LYS A 375 -2.56 -3.50 6.94
C LYS A 375 -1.43 -2.95 6.09
N ASP A 376 -0.26 -3.57 6.16
CA ASP A 376 0.94 -3.26 5.37
C ASP A 376 0.93 -3.94 3.97
N GLY A 377 -0.15 -4.63 3.62
CA GLY A 377 -0.29 -5.29 2.32
C GLY A 377 0.40 -6.65 2.24
N ARG A 378 0.90 -7.21 3.36
CA ARG A 378 1.44 -8.59 3.38
C ARG A 378 0.31 -9.60 3.21
N ILE A 379 0.49 -10.52 2.27
CA ILE A 379 -0.32 -11.74 2.16
C ILE A 379 0.53 -12.98 2.44
N SER A 380 -0.13 -14.01 2.94
CA SER A 380 0.38 -15.38 3.02
C SER A 380 -0.07 -16.15 1.79
N MET A 381 0.87 -16.49 0.91
CA MET A 381 0.61 -17.35 -0.25
C MET A 381 0.12 -18.74 0.15
N ALA A 382 0.35 -19.15 1.40
CA ALA A 382 -0.20 -20.40 1.92
C ALA A 382 -1.74 -20.39 1.98
N GLY A 383 -2.36 -19.21 2.16
CA GLY A 383 -3.82 -19.06 2.17
C GLY A 383 -4.45 -18.98 0.78
N VAL A 384 -3.64 -18.88 -0.28
CA VAL A 384 -4.10 -18.92 -1.67
C VAL A 384 -4.18 -20.37 -2.12
N THR A 385 -5.33 -20.74 -2.69
CA THR A 385 -5.63 -22.10 -3.16
C THR A 385 -6.26 -22.07 -4.55
N SER A 386 -6.24 -23.21 -5.25
CA SER A 386 -6.92 -23.37 -6.53
C SER A 386 -8.40 -22.96 -6.48
N GLY A 387 -9.05 -23.20 -5.32
CA GLY A 387 -10.46 -22.88 -5.09
C GLY A 387 -10.76 -21.39 -4.83
N ASN A 388 -9.79 -20.57 -4.42
CA ASN A 388 -10.03 -19.16 -4.06
C ASN A 388 -9.25 -18.15 -4.91
N ILE A 389 -8.24 -18.57 -5.67
CA ILE A 389 -7.30 -17.67 -6.34
C ILE A 389 -7.97 -16.70 -7.33
N ASN A 390 -8.99 -17.17 -8.06
CA ASN A 390 -9.78 -16.32 -8.96
C ASN A 390 -10.52 -15.20 -8.20
N TYR A 391 -11.08 -15.53 -7.02
CA TYR A 391 -11.78 -14.56 -6.19
C TYR A 391 -10.80 -13.52 -5.62
N VAL A 392 -9.64 -13.97 -5.15
CA VAL A 392 -8.58 -13.11 -4.64
C VAL A 392 -8.05 -12.17 -5.72
N ALA A 393 -7.72 -12.69 -6.91
CA ALA A 393 -7.21 -11.87 -8.02
C ALA A 393 -8.22 -10.79 -8.45
N ASN A 394 -9.49 -11.16 -8.61
CA ASN A 394 -10.54 -10.22 -9.00
C ASN A 394 -10.76 -9.14 -7.92
N ALA A 395 -10.77 -9.51 -6.64
CA ALA A 395 -10.92 -8.55 -5.54
C ALA A 395 -9.73 -7.59 -5.46
N ILE A 396 -8.50 -8.10 -5.59
CA ILE A 396 -7.29 -7.26 -5.65
C ILE A 396 -7.37 -6.29 -6.84
N ASN A 397 -7.77 -6.77 -8.03
CA ASN A 397 -7.94 -5.91 -9.20
C ASN A 397 -8.99 -4.81 -8.95
N GLU A 398 -10.15 -5.14 -8.37
CA GLU A 398 -11.21 -4.15 -8.10
C GLU A 398 -10.79 -3.09 -7.09
N VAL A 399 -10.01 -3.43 -6.06
CA VAL A 399 -9.53 -2.42 -5.08
C VAL A 399 -8.32 -1.62 -5.59
N THR A 400 -7.61 -2.13 -6.60
CA THR A 400 -6.43 -1.46 -7.17
C THR A 400 -6.73 -0.61 -8.38
N ASN A 401 -7.83 -0.85 -9.07
CA ASN A 401 -8.35 0.03 -10.10
C ASN A 401 -9.04 1.24 -9.47
N SER A 402 -8.60 2.45 -9.83
CA SER A 402 -9.31 3.66 -9.41
C SER A 402 -10.67 3.70 -10.10
N PHE A 403 -11.71 4.14 -9.38
CA PHE A 403 -13.04 4.37 -9.95
C PHE A 403 -12.98 5.32 -11.16
N VAL A 404 -12.06 6.29 -11.10
CA VAL A 404 -11.74 7.21 -12.19
C VAL A 404 -11.17 6.48 -13.42
N ASN A 405 -10.26 5.52 -13.25
CA ASN A 405 -9.75 4.72 -14.37
C ASN A 405 -10.86 3.88 -15.01
N LYS A 406 -11.80 3.35 -14.21
CA LYS A 406 -12.98 2.62 -14.70
C LYS A 406 -13.83 3.54 -15.59
N LEU A 407 -14.24 4.70 -15.07
CA LEU A 407 -14.97 5.77 -15.76
C LEU A 407 -14.29 6.26 -17.06
N LEU A 408 -12.97 6.44 -17.04
CA LEU A 408 -12.21 6.94 -18.19
C LEU A 408 -11.98 5.85 -19.24
N SER A 409 -11.92 4.57 -18.83
CA SER A 409 -11.70 3.44 -19.72
C SER A 409 -12.98 2.98 -20.44
N ASP A 410 -14.14 3.05 -19.79
CA ASP A 410 -15.41 2.60 -20.36
C ASP A 410 -16.15 3.71 -21.13
N GLY A 411 -15.71 4.97 -20.97
CA GLY A 411 -16.30 6.14 -21.62
C GLY A 411 -17.75 6.42 -21.22
N SER A 412 -18.28 5.67 -20.27
CA SER A 412 -19.64 5.76 -19.76
C SER A 412 -19.63 6.52 -18.44
N LEU A 413 -20.04 7.79 -18.50
CA LEU A 413 -20.47 8.44 -17.27
C LEU A 413 -21.67 7.65 -16.74
N PRO A 414 -21.70 7.25 -15.45
CA PRO A 414 -22.84 6.58 -14.86
C PRO A 414 -24.06 7.46 -15.07
N SER A 415 -25.20 6.84 -15.40
CA SER A 415 -26.45 7.60 -15.52
C SER A 415 -26.69 8.35 -14.22
N LEU A 416 -27.04 9.63 -14.34
CA LEU A 416 -27.49 10.45 -13.19
C LEU A 416 -28.70 9.79 -12.50
N ASP A 417 -29.42 8.89 -13.16
CA ASP A 417 -30.56 8.14 -12.60
C ASP A 417 -30.13 7.15 -11.49
N GLN A 418 -28.88 6.68 -11.50
CA GLN A 418 -28.36 5.75 -10.49
C GLN A 418 -27.82 6.46 -9.25
N LEU A 419 -27.33 7.68 -9.43
CA LEU A 419 -27.09 8.59 -8.33
C LEU A 419 -28.48 9.00 -7.85
N LYS A 420 -28.82 8.80 -6.58
CA LYS A 420 -30.12 9.22 -6.02
C LYS A 420 -30.20 10.75 -5.93
N VAL A 421 -30.13 11.43 -7.07
CA VAL A 421 -30.12 12.88 -7.21
C VAL A 421 -31.55 13.34 -7.23
N THR A 422 -31.95 14.05 -6.17
CA THR A 422 -33.21 14.79 -6.17
C THR A 422 -32.93 16.16 -6.78
N ILE A 423 -33.46 16.40 -7.98
CA ILE A 423 -33.45 17.74 -8.57
C ILE A 423 -34.59 18.53 -7.93
N LEU A 424 -34.24 19.64 -7.28
CA LEU A 424 -35.22 20.61 -6.78
C LEU A 424 -35.29 21.73 -7.82
N SER A 425 -36.41 21.84 -8.53
CA SER A 425 -36.71 22.97 -9.42
C SER A 425 -37.51 24.03 -8.67
N PHE A 426 -37.38 25.28 -9.07
CA PHE A 426 -38.09 26.43 -8.51
C PHE A 426 -39.06 26.98 -9.55
N ASP A 427 -40.21 27.49 -9.10
CA ASP A 427 -41.16 28.18 -9.97
C ASP A 427 -40.70 29.64 -10.08
N ASP A 428 -40.37 30.08 -11.31
CA ASP A 428 -39.86 31.42 -11.64
C ASP A 428 -40.91 32.55 -11.41
N GLU A 429 -42.07 32.23 -10.80
CA GLU A 429 -43.19 33.16 -10.63
C GLU A 429 -43.14 33.98 -9.33
N GLU A 430 -42.20 33.71 -8.41
CA GLU A 430 -41.96 34.59 -7.26
C GLU A 430 -41.13 35.82 -7.66
N GLU A 431 -41.64 37.01 -7.34
CA GLU A 431 -40.96 38.30 -7.60
C GLU A 431 -39.54 38.29 -6.99
N GLY A 432 -38.51 38.33 -7.85
CA GLY A 432 -37.10 38.29 -7.44
C GLY A 432 -36.42 36.91 -7.51
N ALA A 433 -37.10 35.86 -8.00
CA ALA A 433 -36.51 34.52 -8.16
C ALA A 433 -35.29 34.50 -9.10
N GLU A 434 -35.21 35.42 -10.06
CA GLU A 434 -34.06 35.60 -10.97
C GLU A 434 -32.77 36.04 -10.24
N GLU A 435 -32.85 36.48 -8.97
CA GLU A 435 -31.74 36.95 -8.14
C GLU A 435 -31.35 35.97 -7.01
N PHE A 436 -31.96 34.77 -6.93
CA PHE A 436 -31.66 33.83 -5.85
C PHE A 436 -30.28 33.19 -5.99
N GLY A 437 -29.41 33.43 -5.01
CA GLY A 437 -28.12 32.77 -4.87
C GLY A 437 -28.20 31.43 -4.15
N THR A 438 -27.06 30.74 -4.02
CA THR A 438 -26.96 29.45 -3.32
C THR A 438 -27.52 29.48 -1.90
N ALA A 439 -27.32 30.60 -1.18
CA ALA A 439 -27.83 30.77 0.19
C ALA A 439 -29.36 30.89 0.25
N ASP A 440 -29.97 31.65 -0.67
CA ASP A 440 -31.42 31.84 -0.75
C ASP A 440 -32.14 30.52 -1.04
N VAL A 441 -31.59 29.75 -1.98
CA VAL A 441 -32.10 28.43 -2.36
C VAL A 441 -32.10 27.47 -1.16
N LEU A 442 -31.02 27.46 -0.38
CA LEU A 442 -30.92 26.65 0.83
C LEU A 442 -31.93 27.10 1.89
N LEU A 443 -32.02 28.40 2.15
CA LEU A 443 -32.93 29.01 3.15
C LEU A 443 -34.40 28.70 2.87
N GLN A 444 -34.82 28.69 1.62
CA GLN A 444 -36.20 28.37 1.26
C GLN A 444 -36.54 26.88 1.42
N ASN A 445 -35.55 25.99 1.40
CA ASN A 445 -35.75 24.54 1.36
C ASN A 445 -35.20 23.79 2.57
N LEU A 446 -34.83 24.50 3.64
CA LEU A 446 -34.38 23.92 4.91
C LEU A 446 -35.31 22.82 5.43
N ASP A 447 -36.63 23.01 5.33
CA ASP A 447 -37.63 22.05 5.80
C ASP A 447 -37.65 20.75 4.98
N LYS A 448 -37.17 20.79 3.72
CA LYS A 448 -37.00 19.63 2.85
C LYS A 448 -35.64 18.95 3.06
N LEU A 449 -34.62 19.71 3.46
CA LEU A 449 -33.25 19.27 3.71
C LEU A 449 -33.06 18.63 5.09
N LYS A 450 -34.01 17.81 5.59
CA LYS A 450 -34.06 17.16 6.93
C LYS A 450 -32.86 16.25 7.28
N LYS A 451 -31.64 16.72 7.13
CA LYS A 451 -30.36 16.03 7.35
C LYS A 451 -29.51 16.87 8.28
N LYS A 452 -28.73 16.19 9.14
CA LYS A 452 -27.87 16.84 10.14
C LYS A 452 -26.66 17.53 9.51
N ASN A 453 -26.12 16.96 8.43
CA ASN A 453 -24.94 17.45 7.71
C ASN A 453 -25.28 17.57 6.22
N VAL A 454 -24.93 18.71 5.60
CA VAL A 454 -25.12 18.98 4.17
C VAL A 454 -23.78 19.40 3.59
N LEU A 455 -23.38 18.77 2.48
CA LEU A 455 -22.23 19.19 1.69
C LEU A 455 -22.74 19.95 0.46
N ILE A 456 -22.30 21.20 0.32
CA ILE A 456 -22.61 22.05 -0.84
C ILE A 456 -21.39 22.02 -1.74
N VAL A 457 -21.55 21.48 -2.94
CA VAL A 457 -20.49 21.46 -3.97
C VAL A 457 -20.95 22.35 -5.10
N SER A 458 -20.16 23.37 -5.41
CA SER A 458 -20.47 24.24 -6.56
C SER A 458 -20.34 23.47 -7.86
N GLY A 459 -21.28 23.68 -8.78
CA GLY A 459 -21.29 23.02 -10.09
C GLY A 459 -20.12 23.45 -11.01
N ASP A 460 -19.37 24.47 -10.62
CA ASP A 460 -18.20 25.01 -11.33
C ASP A 460 -16.86 24.50 -10.76
N LEU A 461 -16.86 23.63 -9.76
CA LEU A 461 -15.65 23.07 -9.15
C LEU A 461 -15.13 21.86 -9.94
N ILE A 462 -13.85 21.87 -10.31
CA ILE A 462 -13.14 20.72 -10.88
C ILE A 462 -11.95 20.39 -10.00
N THR A 463 -11.91 19.19 -9.42
CA THR A 463 -10.80 18.76 -8.57
C THR A 463 -10.60 17.25 -8.50
N ASP A 464 -9.35 16.82 -8.30
CA ASP A 464 -9.00 15.45 -7.87
C ASP A 464 -8.81 15.33 -6.34
N LEU A 465 -9.01 16.42 -5.59
CA LEU A 465 -8.94 16.42 -4.13
C LEU A 465 -10.07 15.57 -3.54
N THR A 466 -9.70 14.58 -2.72
CA THR A 466 -10.66 13.88 -1.89
C THR A 466 -11.18 14.79 -0.76
N LEU A 467 -12.51 14.94 -0.67
CA LEU A 467 -13.15 15.74 0.40
C LEU A 467 -13.31 14.96 1.71
N GLU A 468 -12.95 13.67 1.74
CA GLU A 468 -13.16 12.80 2.91
C GLU A 468 -12.44 13.32 4.17
N GLY A 469 -11.20 13.81 4.02
CA GLY A 469 -10.44 14.37 5.13
C GLY A 469 -11.12 15.60 5.75
N MET A 470 -11.64 16.49 4.92
CA MET A 470 -12.40 17.67 5.35
C MET A 470 -13.69 17.26 6.07
N LEU A 471 -14.43 16.28 5.53
CA LEU A 471 -15.68 15.80 6.13
C LEU A 471 -15.43 15.15 7.50
N LYS A 472 -14.42 14.28 7.61
CA LYS A 472 -14.03 13.68 8.91
C LYS A 472 -13.62 14.73 9.92
N PHE A 473 -12.90 15.77 9.49
CA PHE A 473 -12.51 16.89 10.33
C PHE A 473 -13.73 17.70 10.79
N HIS A 474 -14.65 18.02 9.89
CA HIS A 474 -15.90 18.72 10.19
C HIS A 474 -16.70 18.00 11.28
N GLU A 475 -16.88 16.68 11.13
CA GLU A 475 -17.59 15.83 12.09
C GLU A 475 -16.85 15.73 13.43
N LYS A 476 -15.54 15.48 13.40
CA LYS A 476 -14.70 15.35 14.60
C LYS A 476 -14.75 16.60 15.47
N GLU A 477 -14.63 17.77 14.85
CA GLU A 477 -14.60 19.03 15.56
C GLU A 477 -16.00 19.58 15.89
N ASN A 478 -17.05 18.87 15.44
CA ASN A 478 -18.47 19.25 15.54
C ASN A 478 -18.66 20.71 15.08
N SER A 479 -18.11 20.99 13.90
CA SER A 479 -18.04 22.33 13.33
C SER A 479 -19.41 22.76 12.81
N ILE A 480 -19.74 24.04 12.93
CA ILE A 480 -20.93 24.57 12.23
C ILE A 480 -20.66 24.83 10.74
N LEU A 481 -19.40 25.17 10.44
CA LEU A 481 -18.90 25.46 9.12
C LEU A 481 -17.45 25.01 9.05
N THR A 482 -17.11 24.28 7.99
CA THR A 482 -15.73 23.96 7.66
C THR A 482 -15.47 24.42 6.25
N CYS A 483 -14.55 25.38 6.10
CA CYS A 483 -14.15 25.89 4.78
C CYS A 483 -12.91 25.12 4.31
N LEU A 484 -12.93 24.65 3.08
CA LEU A 484 -11.73 24.16 2.41
C LEU A 484 -10.90 25.36 1.95
N LEU A 485 -9.65 25.44 2.39
CA LEU A 485 -8.68 26.42 1.91
C LEU A 485 -7.55 25.71 1.16
N THR A 486 -6.98 26.40 0.18
CA THR A 486 -5.87 25.90 -0.64
C THR A 486 -4.92 27.05 -1.00
N ASP A 487 -3.64 26.74 -1.12
CA ASP A 487 -2.61 27.73 -1.42
C ASP A 487 -2.45 27.99 -2.93
N SER A 488 -3.14 27.26 -3.82
CA SER A 488 -2.94 27.36 -5.28
C SER A 488 -4.16 26.93 -6.11
N PRO A 489 -5.28 27.68 -6.11
CA PRO A 489 -6.34 27.46 -7.08
C PRO A 489 -5.86 27.85 -8.50
N LEU A 490 -6.14 27.02 -9.50
CA LEU A 490 -5.96 27.39 -10.90
C LEU A 490 -7.04 28.39 -11.30
N SER A 491 -6.65 29.65 -11.51
CA SER A 491 -7.51 30.69 -12.07
C SER A 491 -7.11 31.01 -13.52
N GLY A 492 -8.11 31.13 -14.40
CA GLY A 492 -7.92 31.46 -15.81
C GLY A 492 -8.14 32.94 -16.08
N ALA A 493 -7.45 33.49 -17.09
CA ALA A 493 -7.72 34.85 -17.57
C ALA A 493 -9.11 34.93 -18.23
N ILE A 494 -9.84 36.00 -17.96
CA ILE A 494 -11.10 36.32 -18.64
C ILE A 494 -10.76 36.66 -20.10
N PRO A 495 -11.36 35.98 -21.10
CA PRO A 495 -11.01 36.24 -22.51
C PRO A 495 -11.47 37.63 -22.96
N GLY A 496 -10.52 38.54 -23.27
CA GLY A 496 -10.80 39.79 -23.99
C GLY A 496 -10.42 41.09 -23.29
N THR A 497 -9.97 41.06 -22.03
CA THR A 497 -9.54 42.27 -21.31
C THR A 497 -8.01 42.32 -21.18
N ASN A 498 -7.41 43.46 -21.52
CA ASN A 498 -5.99 43.78 -21.22
C ASN A 498 -5.81 44.15 -19.73
N GLU A 499 -6.52 43.46 -18.82
CA GLU A 499 -6.57 43.84 -17.42
C GLU A 499 -5.54 43.06 -16.58
N ARG A 500 -4.96 43.78 -15.62
CA ARG A 500 -3.96 43.26 -14.67
C ARG A 500 -4.57 42.14 -13.81
N PRO A 501 -3.76 41.18 -13.29
CA PRO A 501 -4.25 40.15 -12.39
C PRO A 501 -5.01 40.79 -11.22
N LYS A 502 -6.24 40.34 -11.03
CA LYS A 502 -7.18 40.90 -10.07
C LYS A 502 -6.73 40.63 -8.64
N LYS A 503 -7.02 41.57 -7.73
CA LYS A 503 -6.91 41.33 -6.30
C LYS A 503 -8.17 40.59 -5.88
N TYR A 504 -8.02 39.34 -5.43
CA TYR A 504 -9.11 38.59 -4.82
C TYR A 504 -9.37 39.17 -3.44
N ARG A 505 -10.45 39.93 -3.28
CA ARG A 505 -10.96 40.34 -1.97
C ARG A 505 -12.42 39.97 -1.90
N ASP A 506 -12.76 39.14 -0.93
CA ASP A 506 -14.16 38.84 -0.62
C ASP A 506 -14.67 39.90 0.36
N PHE A 507 -15.83 40.47 0.06
CA PHE A 507 -16.59 41.29 0.99
C PHE A 507 -17.48 40.38 1.84
N VAL A 508 -17.19 40.37 3.14
CA VAL A 508 -17.91 39.57 4.12
C VAL A 508 -18.71 40.49 5.03
N MET A 509 -20.04 40.43 4.94
CA MET A 509 -20.94 41.20 5.80
C MET A 509 -21.42 40.33 6.95
N PHE A 510 -21.21 40.82 8.17
CA PHE A 510 -21.73 40.22 9.39
C PHE A 510 -22.75 41.13 10.08
N SER A 511 -23.76 40.54 10.71
CA SER A 511 -24.64 41.27 11.64
C SER A 511 -23.81 41.72 12.86
N PRO A 512 -23.76 43.02 13.18
CA PRO A 512 -23.02 43.50 14.37
C PRO A 512 -23.62 42.99 15.69
N GLU A 513 -24.91 42.66 15.68
CA GLU A 513 -25.68 42.26 16.86
C GLU A 513 -25.56 40.76 17.12
N THR A 514 -25.49 39.94 16.07
CA THR A 514 -25.57 38.48 16.17
C THR A 514 -24.32 37.75 15.68
N ASN A 515 -23.34 38.48 15.11
CA ASN A 515 -22.16 37.94 14.43
C ASN A 515 -22.48 36.90 13.33
N GLN A 516 -23.71 36.93 12.79
CA GLN A 516 -24.13 36.05 11.71
C GLN A 516 -23.56 36.55 10.39
N LEU A 517 -23.05 35.63 9.57
CA LEU A 517 -22.71 35.92 8.18
C LEU A 517 -24.01 36.23 7.43
N LEU A 518 -24.18 37.49 7.04
CA LEU A 518 -25.35 37.96 6.30
C LEU A 518 -25.13 37.88 4.80
N TYR A 519 -23.88 38.11 4.36
CA TYR A 519 -23.56 38.20 2.94
C TYR A 519 -22.08 37.92 2.71
N LEU A 520 -21.76 37.26 1.60
CA LEU A 520 -20.41 37.02 1.12
C LEU A 520 -20.42 37.19 -0.39
N ILE A 521 -19.61 38.11 -0.90
CA ILE A 521 -19.54 38.39 -2.33
C ILE A 521 -18.11 38.73 -2.72
N ASP A 522 -17.69 38.33 -3.92
CA ASP A 522 -16.39 38.70 -4.48
C ASP A 522 -16.37 40.20 -4.85
N GLU A 523 -15.22 40.88 -4.71
CA GLU A 523 -15.03 42.29 -5.09
C GLU A 523 -15.46 42.58 -6.53
N ASP A 524 -15.38 41.60 -7.44
CA ASP A 524 -15.80 41.73 -8.84
C ASP A 524 -17.31 41.73 -9.07
N ASP A 525 -18.07 41.09 -8.19
CA ASP A 525 -19.53 41.00 -8.26
C ASP A 525 -20.18 42.14 -7.46
N PHE A 526 -19.37 42.99 -6.81
CA PHE A 526 -19.84 44.12 -6.01
C PHE A 526 -20.11 45.36 -6.89
N GLY A 527 -21.38 45.71 -7.09
CA GLY A 527 -21.79 46.91 -7.82
C GLY A 527 -21.57 48.22 -7.04
N ASP A 528 -21.69 49.36 -7.73
CA ASP A 528 -21.66 50.70 -7.10
C ASP A 528 -22.86 50.91 -6.14
N ASP A 529 -24.01 50.30 -6.45
CA ASP A 529 -25.24 50.29 -5.64
C ASP A 529 -25.79 48.86 -5.59
N GLU A 530 -25.68 48.20 -4.43
CA GLU A 530 -26.13 46.81 -4.26
C GLU A 530 -27.53 46.74 -3.62
N LYS A 531 -28.45 46.05 -4.31
CA LYS A 531 -29.82 45.85 -3.83
C LYS A 531 -29.91 44.53 -3.09
N PHE A 532 -30.25 44.60 -1.81
CA PHE A 532 -30.43 43.39 -1.00
C PHE A 532 -31.90 42.94 -1.00
N PRO A 533 -32.19 41.66 -1.30
CA PRO A 533 -33.53 41.11 -1.15
C PRO A 533 -34.04 41.31 0.28
N ALA A 534 -35.20 41.96 0.44
CA ALA A 534 -35.79 42.20 1.76
C ALA A 534 -36.08 40.90 2.54
N SER A 535 -36.14 39.76 1.85
CA SER A 535 -36.26 38.42 2.40
C SER A 535 -35.08 38.00 3.29
N LEU A 536 -33.86 38.45 3.01
CA LEU A 536 -32.66 38.17 3.83
C LEU A 536 -32.78 38.75 5.26
N PHE A 537 -33.56 39.82 5.41
CA PHE A 537 -33.78 40.50 6.68
C PHE A 537 -35.06 40.06 7.38
N LYS A 538 -35.87 39.19 6.76
CA LYS A 538 -37.01 38.56 7.44
C LYS A 538 -36.43 37.53 8.41
N ARG A 539 -36.48 37.82 9.72
CA ARG A 539 -36.12 36.88 10.80
C ARG A 539 -36.88 35.56 10.63
N ARG A 540 -36.33 34.62 9.86
CA ARG A 540 -36.62 33.19 10.05
C ARG A 540 -35.69 32.75 11.14
N SER A 541 -36.24 32.39 12.30
CA SER A 541 -35.50 31.81 13.40
C SER A 541 -35.00 30.42 13.00
N LEU A 542 -33.96 30.37 12.18
CA LEU A 542 -32.96 29.32 12.23
C LEU A 542 -32.56 29.22 13.70
N GLY A 543 -32.69 28.05 14.32
CA GLY A 543 -32.55 27.83 15.77
C GLY A 543 -31.15 28.08 16.35
N PHE A 544 -30.49 29.15 15.93
CA PHE A 544 -29.25 29.68 16.44
C PHE A 544 -29.53 30.44 17.74
N ASN A 545 -28.97 29.94 18.83
CA ASN A 545 -28.90 30.63 20.10
C ASN A 545 -27.82 31.73 20.02
N GLU A 546 -28.20 32.99 20.20
CA GLU A 546 -27.30 34.16 20.18
C GLU A 546 -26.24 34.14 21.29
N GLN A 547 -26.45 33.35 22.36
CA GLN A 547 -25.49 33.19 23.45
C GLN A 547 -24.49 32.04 23.22
N GLN A 548 -24.69 31.22 22.19
CA GLN A 548 -23.87 30.05 21.92
C GLN A 548 -22.73 30.39 20.96
N LYS A 549 -21.49 30.10 21.35
CA LYS A 549 -20.33 30.23 20.46
C LYS A 549 -20.32 29.07 19.46
N TYR A 550 -20.36 29.39 18.17
CA TYR A 550 -20.25 28.40 17.10
C TYR A 550 -18.80 28.22 16.67
N LYS A 551 -18.43 26.98 16.37
CA LYS A 551 -17.06 26.65 15.96
C LYS A 551 -17.00 26.57 14.43
N CYS A 552 -16.32 27.54 13.83
CA CYS A 552 -15.98 27.52 12.41
C CYS A 552 -14.51 27.15 12.26
N PHE A 553 -14.19 26.30 11.29
CA PHE A 553 -12.82 25.89 11.03
C PHE A 553 -12.46 26.01 9.56
N ALA A 554 -11.17 26.18 9.30
CA ALA A 554 -10.60 26.01 7.96
C ALA A 554 -9.87 24.68 7.90
N TYR A 555 -10.16 23.88 6.88
CA TYR A 555 -9.39 22.71 6.52
C TYR A 555 -8.47 23.08 5.36
N PHE A 556 -7.15 23.04 5.60
CA PHE A 556 -6.18 23.28 4.54
C PHE A 556 -5.97 21.99 3.75
N GLY A 557 -6.41 22.00 2.49
CA GLY A 557 -6.12 20.93 1.55
C GLY A 557 -4.63 20.89 1.27
N ASN A 558 -4.00 19.75 1.51
CA ASN A 558 -2.58 19.55 1.23
C ASN A 558 -2.36 19.46 -0.28
N SER A 559 -1.49 20.32 -0.83
CA SER A 559 -1.15 20.34 -2.26
C SER A 559 -0.47 19.04 -2.76
N ASN A 560 -0.02 18.18 -1.86
CA ASN A 560 0.48 16.84 -2.21
C ASN A 560 -0.64 15.81 -2.45
N ASP A 561 -1.86 16.09 -1.98
CA ASP A 561 -3.01 15.17 -2.03
C ASP A 561 -3.97 15.48 -3.20
N CYS A 562 -3.67 16.52 -3.96
CA CYS A 562 -4.48 17.01 -5.07
C CYS A 562 -3.56 17.59 -6.14
N SER A 563 -3.56 17.01 -7.34
CA SER A 563 -2.78 17.51 -8.46
C SER A 563 -3.50 18.62 -9.23
N PHE A 564 -4.82 18.77 -9.04
CA PHE A 564 -5.65 19.68 -9.81
C PHE A 564 -6.85 20.23 -9.00
N LEU A 565 -6.96 21.56 -8.90
CA LEU A 565 -8.08 22.26 -8.29
C LEU A 565 -8.36 23.54 -9.08
N ALA A 566 -9.53 23.64 -9.71
CA ALA A 566 -9.92 24.78 -10.51
C ALA A 566 -11.39 25.15 -10.27
N GLN A 567 -11.66 26.44 -10.13
CA GLN A 567 -13.01 26.99 -10.17
C GLN A 567 -13.28 27.53 -11.58
N CYS A 568 -14.29 26.99 -12.24
CA CYS A 568 -14.61 27.24 -13.64
C CYS A 568 -15.89 28.06 -13.78
N ASN A 569 -16.00 29.15 -13.02
CA ASN A 569 -17.17 30.04 -12.99
C ASN A 569 -17.42 30.78 -14.32
N ASN A 570 -16.43 30.78 -15.21
CA ASN A 570 -16.55 31.35 -16.54
C ASN A 570 -15.91 30.45 -17.60
N LEU A 571 -16.29 30.72 -18.85
CA LEU A 571 -15.87 29.94 -19.99
C LEU A 571 -14.35 29.93 -20.20
N GLY A 572 -13.65 31.03 -19.88
CA GLY A 572 -12.19 31.12 -19.96
C GLY A 572 -11.50 30.24 -18.93
N ALA A 573 -11.97 30.26 -17.68
CA ALA A 573 -11.47 29.41 -16.60
C ALA A 573 -11.70 27.92 -16.92
N TYR A 574 -12.85 27.56 -17.47
CA TYR A 574 -13.12 26.21 -17.95
C TYR A 574 -12.16 25.76 -19.06
N PHE A 575 -11.80 26.65 -19.99
CA PHE A 575 -10.83 26.33 -21.04
C PHE A 575 -9.41 26.16 -20.50
N GLU A 576 -8.96 27.03 -19.60
CA GLU A 576 -7.65 26.90 -18.97
C GLU A 576 -7.56 25.62 -18.12
N ALA A 577 -8.61 25.30 -17.37
CA ALA A 577 -8.72 24.03 -16.65
C ALA A 577 -8.52 22.83 -17.59
N ASN A 578 -9.26 22.78 -18.71
CA ASN A 578 -9.13 21.69 -19.69
C ASN A 578 -7.76 21.62 -20.38
N LYS A 579 -7.08 22.76 -20.59
CA LYS A 579 -5.70 22.78 -21.11
C LYS A 579 -4.71 22.21 -20.09
N ILE A 580 -4.89 22.55 -18.82
CA ILE A 580 -3.96 22.19 -17.75
C ILE A 580 -4.14 20.75 -17.31
N ILE A 581 -5.38 20.25 -17.18
CA ILE A 581 -5.70 18.84 -16.87
C ILE A 581 -4.85 17.90 -17.73
N LYS A 582 -4.66 18.23 -19.02
CA LYS A 582 -3.85 17.41 -19.94
C LYS A 582 -2.37 17.27 -19.57
N LYS A 583 -1.77 18.28 -18.94
CA LYS A 583 -0.38 18.20 -18.43
C LYS A 583 -0.27 17.28 -17.22
N PHE A 584 -1.37 17.15 -16.46
CA PHE A 584 -1.46 16.31 -15.27
C PHE A 584 -2.08 14.93 -15.55
N LEU A 585 -2.66 14.69 -16.74
CA LEU A 585 -3.25 13.40 -17.14
C LEU A 585 -2.33 12.19 -16.86
N PRO A 586 -1.01 12.23 -17.15
CA PRO A 586 -0.13 11.09 -16.84
C PRO A 586 0.04 10.81 -15.34
N LYS A 587 -0.22 11.80 -14.48
CA LYS A 587 -0.20 11.66 -13.01
C LYS A 587 -1.58 11.34 -12.43
N LEU A 588 -2.65 11.82 -13.08
CA LEU A 588 -4.04 11.57 -12.71
C LEU A 588 -4.48 10.15 -13.10
N CYS A 589 -3.89 9.59 -14.17
CA CYS A 589 -4.18 8.26 -14.69
C CYS A 589 -2.91 7.62 -15.26
N ASP A 590 -2.37 6.63 -14.54
CA ASP A 590 -1.16 5.89 -14.95
C ASP A 590 -1.31 5.12 -16.29
N ASN A 591 -2.54 5.00 -16.84
CA ASN A 591 -2.86 4.17 -18.01
C ASN A 591 -3.85 4.78 -19.01
N LEU A 592 -3.87 6.11 -19.17
CA LEU A 592 -4.58 6.64 -20.33
C LEU A 592 -3.81 6.29 -21.60
N ASP A 593 -4.46 5.44 -22.41
CA ASP A 593 -4.01 4.99 -23.71
C ASP A 593 -3.51 6.20 -24.51
N SER A 594 -2.33 6.08 -25.13
CA SER A 594 -1.71 7.14 -25.96
C SER A 594 -2.64 7.72 -27.05
N LYS A 595 -3.77 7.07 -27.31
CA LYS A 595 -4.89 7.53 -28.14
C LYS A 595 -5.52 8.87 -27.69
N PHE A 596 -5.49 9.20 -26.39
CA PHE A 596 -5.94 10.52 -25.90
C PHE A 596 -4.89 11.62 -26.10
N LEU A 597 -3.67 11.28 -26.50
CA LEU A 597 -2.58 12.21 -26.78
C LEU A 597 -2.44 12.40 -28.30
N GLY A 598 -3.41 13.09 -28.88
CA GLY A 598 -3.41 13.49 -30.29
C GLY A 598 -2.17 14.32 -30.66
N LYS A 599 -1.86 14.37 -31.96
CA LYS A 599 -0.63 15.01 -32.49
C LYS A 599 -0.54 16.49 -32.09
N GLN A 600 0.55 16.86 -31.42
CA GLN A 600 0.99 18.25 -31.34
C GLN A 600 1.39 18.68 -32.76
N THR A 601 0.71 19.67 -33.34
CA THR A 601 1.00 20.13 -34.70
C THR A 601 2.18 21.10 -34.70
N ASN A 602 3.28 20.71 -35.35
CA ASN A 602 4.56 21.44 -35.46
C ASN A 602 4.52 22.77 -36.24
N GLN A 603 3.38 23.44 -36.38
CA GLN A 603 3.28 24.73 -37.07
C GLN A 603 2.66 25.78 -36.14
N ASN A 604 3.44 26.74 -35.64
CA ASN A 604 3.02 28.02 -35.01
C ASN A 604 1.76 28.01 -34.09
N GLN A 605 1.54 26.95 -33.32
CA GLN A 605 0.29 26.73 -32.58
C GLN A 605 0.53 26.02 -31.22
N SER A 606 1.50 26.52 -30.44
CA SER A 606 2.04 25.90 -29.21
C SER A 606 1.04 25.65 -28.05
N GLU A 607 -0.23 25.99 -28.22
CA GLU A 607 -1.28 25.92 -27.18
C GLU A 607 -2.59 25.29 -27.68
N SER A 608 -2.56 24.62 -28.83
CA SER A 608 -3.72 23.97 -29.45
C SER A 608 -3.54 22.46 -29.54
N TRP A 609 -4.64 21.71 -29.59
CA TRP A 609 -4.61 20.25 -29.68
C TRP A 609 -5.71 19.70 -30.60
N ILE A 610 -5.39 18.63 -31.31
CA ILE A 610 -6.26 17.93 -32.25
C ILE A 610 -6.16 16.43 -31.99
N ALA A 611 -7.30 15.76 -31.80
CA ALA A 611 -7.38 14.30 -31.70
C ALA A 611 -6.95 13.60 -33.01
N GLU A 612 -6.31 12.43 -32.93
CA GLU A 612 -5.74 11.75 -34.11
C GLU A 612 -6.77 11.41 -35.19
N ASN A 613 -8.01 11.12 -34.78
CA ASN A 613 -9.10 10.70 -35.68
C ASN A 613 -9.91 11.87 -36.26
N THR A 614 -9.33 13.08 -36.28
CA THR A 614 -9.97 14.28 -36.83
C THR A 614 -9.39 14.65 -38.19
N GLN A 615 -10.27 14.87 -39.17
CA GLN A 615 -9.92 15.25 -40.54
C GLN A 615 -9.80 16.77 -40.64
N ILE A 616 -8.72 17.29 -41.22
CA ILE A 616 -8.48 18.72 -41.37
C ILE A 616 -8.05 19.04 -42.81
N GLY A 617 -8.60 20.12 -43.35
CA GLY A 617 -8.22 20.69 -44.64
C GLY A 617 -6.75 21.11 -44.71
N THR A 618 -6.28 21.29 -45.94
CA THR A 618 -4.91 21.71 -46.30
C THR A 618 -4.53 23.11 -45.80
N LYS A 619 -5.50 24.01 -45.57
CA LYS A 619 -5.27 25.37 -45.06
C LYS A 619 -6.12 25.62 -43.81
N PHE A 620 -5.54 25.64 -42.62
CA PHE A 620 -6.27 25.97 -41.39
C PHE A 620 -5.43 26.80 -40.41
N GLN A 621 -6.07 27.52 -39.50
CA GLN A 621 -5.42 28.25 -38.41
C GLN A 621 -6.07 27.86 -37.08
N LEU A 622 -5.29 27.37 -36.12
CA LEU A 622 -5.79 26.91 -34.82
C LEU A 622 -4.98 27.51 -33.67
N LYS A 623 -5.60 28.35 -32.84
CA LYS A 623 -4.93 28.98 -31.69
C LYS A 623 -5.67 28.66 -30.39
N ARG A 624 -4.96 28.26 -29.33
CA ARG A 624 -5.48 28.08 -27.96
C ARG A 624 -6.75 27.21 -27.87
N SER A 625 -6.87 26.20 -28.72
CA SER A 625 -8.12 25.45 -28.90
C SER A 625 -7.93 23.95 -28.81
N VAL A 626 -8.98 23.23 -28.38
CA VAL A 626 -8.98 21.77 -28.25
C VAL A 626 -10.03 21.19 -29.19
N ILE A 627 -9.61 20.30 -30.10
CA ILE A 627 -10.49 19.60 -31.04
C ILE A 627 -10.51 18.11 -30.70
N ASN A 628 -11.68 17.59 -30.36
CA ASN A 628 -11.88 16.20 -29.98
C ASN A 628 -12.02 15.26 -31.21
N GLU A 629 -12.30 13.98 -30.98
CA GLU A 629 -12.30 12.94 -32.01
C GLU A 629 -13.39 13.08 -33.09
N ARG A 630 -13.17 12.46 -34.25
CA ARG A 630 -14.16 12.32 -35.34
C ARG A 630 -14.70 13.65 -35.87
N CYS A 631 -13.94 14.72 -35.71
CA CYS A 631 -14.28 16.01 -36.30
C CYS A 631 -13.85 16.08 -37.76
N ILE A 632 -14.52 16.92 -38.55
CA ILE A 632 -14.14 17.28 -39.93
C ILE A 632 -14.01 18.79 -39.99
N ILE A 633 -12.82 19.30 -40.27
CA ILE A 633 -12.50 20.72 -40.39
C ILE A 633 -12.12 21.00 -41.85
N GLY A 634 -12.87 21.88 -42.51
CA GLY A 634 -12.68 22.26 -43.90
C GLY A 634 -11.46 23.15 -44.14
N ASP A 635 -11.28 23.56 -45.39
CA ASP A 635 -10.22 24.45 -45.84
C ASP A 635 -10.50 25.92 -45.49
N ASN A 636 -9.44 26.70 -45.27
CA ASN A 636 -9.45 28.10 -44.87
C ASN A 636 -10.17 28.41 -43.55
N VAL A 637 -10.29 27.43 -42.65
CA VAL A 637 -10.94 27.58 -41.35
C VAL A 637 -9.99 28.24 -40.32
N LYS A 638 -10.52 29.16 -39.52
CA LYS A 638 -9.83 29.80 -38.38
C LYS A 638 -10.54 29.48 -37.07
N ILE A 639 -9.84 28.93 -36.10
CA ILE A 639 -10.34 28.57 -34.77
C ILE A 639 -9.42 29.19 -33.72
N ASP A 640 -9.95 30.07 -32.85
CA ASP A 640 -9.19 30.73 -31.79
C ASP A 640 -9.94 30.63 -30.45
N ASN A 641 -9.31 30.02 -29.45
CA ASN A 641 -9.86 29.86 -28.11
C ASN A 641 -11.22 29.10 -28.08
N CYS A 642 -11.26 27.92 -28.70
CA CYS A 642 -12.46 27.08 -28.80
C CYS A 642 -12.27 25.67 -28.24
N LEU A 643 -13.35 25.07 -27.74
CA LEU A 643 -13.45 23.64 -27.47
C LEU A 643 -14.43 23.02 -28.45
N VAL A 644 -13.93 22.16 -29.31
CA VAL A 644 -14.71 21.43 -30.31
C VAL A 644 -14.84 20.00 -29.81
N LEU A 645 -16.05 19.60 -29.41
CA LEU A 645 -16.32 18.23 -28.95
C LEU A 645 -16.40 17.26 -30.13
N SER A 646 -16.68 15.98 -29.87
CA SER A 646 -16.55 14.92 -30.87
C SER A 646 -17.63 14.99 -31.96
N ASP A 647 -17.33 14.42 -33.13
CA ASP A 647 -18.32 14.29 -34.22
C ASP A 647 -18.80 15.65 -34.80
N VAL A 648 -17.97 16.70 -34.71
CA VAL A 648 -18.28 18.04 -35.22
C VAL A 648 -17.78 18.23 -36.65
N LYS A 649 -18.59 18.83 -37.52
CA LYS A 649 -18.21 19.22 -38.88
C LYS A 649 -18.16 20.74 -39.03
N ILE A 650 -17.00 21.30 -39.32
CA ILE A 650 -16.79 22.72 -39.65
C ILE A 650 -16.43 22.81 -41.12
N LEU A 651 -17.29 23.41 -41.94
CA LEU A 651 -17.07 23.53 -43.39
C LEU A 651 -16.15 24.71 -43.75
N ASP A 652 -15.77 24.79 -45.02
CA ASP A 652 -14.74 25.69 -45.55
C ASP A 652 -14.98 27.18 -45.23
N GLY A 653 -13.89 27.90 -44.93
CA GLY A 653 -13.89 29.35 -44.73
C GLY A 653 -14.46 29.84 -43.40
N ALA A 654 -14.84 28.95 -42.49
CA ALA A 654 -15.40 29.33 -41.19
C ALA A 654 -14.37 30.05 -40.29
N ASN A 655 -14.83 31.00 -39.49
CA ASN A 655 -14.01 31.74 -38.52
C ASN A 655 -14.70 31.73 -37.15
N ILE A 656 -14.16 30.92 -36.25
CA ILE A 656 -14.76 30.59 -34.96
C ILE A 656 -13.83 31.06 -33.86
N LYS A 657 -14.36 31.86 -32.95
CA LYS A 657 -13.61 32.37 -31.81
C LYS A 657 -14.40 32.23 -30.52
N ASN A 658 -13.73 31.91 -29.42
CA ASN A 658 -14.30 31.93 -28.07
C ASN A 658 -15.61 31.12 -27.97
N SER A 659 -15.61 29.87 -28.44
CA SER A 659 -16.85 29.08 -28.59
C SER A 659 -16.66 27.62 -28.15
N ILE A 660 -17.70 27.04 -27.52
CA ILE A 660 -17.83 25.59 -27.34
C ILE A 660 -18.75 25.05 -28.42
N ILE A 661 -18.30 24.05 -29.16
CA ILE A 661 -19.09 23.37 -30.18
C ILE A 661 -19.38 21.97 -29.69
N LEU A 662 -20.66 21.70 -29.45
CA LEU A 662 -21.12 20.44 -28.86
C LEU A 662 -21.06 19.28 -29.85
N ASN A 663 -21.13 18.06 -29.32
CA ASN A 663 -21.10 16.84 -30.13
C ASN A 663 -22.13 16.88 -31.27
N ASN A 664 -21.77 16.31 -32.42
CA ASN A 664 -22.65 16.18 -33.60
C ASN A 664 -23.08 17.52 -34.24
N SER A 665 -22.37 18.61 -33.98
CA SER A 665 -22.70 19.92 -34.56
C SER A 665 -22.13 20.08 -35.96
N GLN A 666 -22.81 20.84 -36.81
CA GLN A 666 -22.31 21.23 -38.14
C GLN A 666 -22.34 22.74 -38.31
N ILE A 667 -21.18 23.32 -38.61
CA ILE A 667 -21.00 24.75 -38.91
C ILE A 667 -20.85 24.90 -40.43
N GLY A 668 -21.68 25.75 -41.02
CA GLY A 668 -21.74 25.98 -42.45
C GLY A 668 -20.52 26.72 -43.01
N GLU A 669 -20.42 26.75 -44.35
CA GLU A 669 -19.34 27.45 -45.06
C GLU A 669 -19.36 28.96 -44.75
N GLN A 670 -18.16 29.56 -44.65
CA GLN A 670 -17.93 31.00 -44.44
C GLN A 670 -18.61 31.61 -43.20
N GLN A 671 -19.06 30.79 -42.25
CA GLN A 671 -19.70 31.30 -41.03
C GLN A 671 -18.70 31.93 -40.07
N LYS A 672 -19.08 33.07 -39.49
CA LYS A 672 -18.32 33.74 -38.43
C LYS A 672 -19.05 33.56 -37.10
N LEU A 673 -18.40 32.90 -36.14
CA LEU A 673 -18.91 32.66 -34.79
C LEU A 673 -17.98 33.35 -33.79
N ILE A 674 -18.52 34.32 -33.05
CA ILE A 674 -17.84 34.98 -31.94
C ILE A 674 -18.83 34.96 -30.78
N LEU A 675 -18.47 34.23 -29.71
CA LEU A 675 -19.21 34.12 -28.45
C LEU A 675 -20.66 33.59 -28.58
N ARG A 676 -20.82 32.26 -28.53
CA ARG A 676 -22.08 31.58 -28.16
C ARG A 676 -21.76 30.40 -27.26
N GLN A 677 -22.34 30.36 -26.07
CA GLN A 677 -21.98 29.37 -25.06
C GLN A 677 -22.39 27.93 -25.43
N PHE A 678 -23.41 27.72 -26.26
CA PHE A 678 -23.78 26.37 -26.71
C PHE A 678 -24.46 26.41 -28.09
N VAL A 679 -23.85 25.84 -29.12
CA VAL A 679 -24.53 25.60 -30.41
C VAL A 679 -25.00 24.15 -30.44
N ARG A 680 -26.32 23.94 -30.28
CA ARG A 680 -26.99 22.69 -30.63
C ARG A 680 -28.01 23.01 -31.72
N LYS A 681 -27.89 22.41 -32.90
CA LYS A 681 -28.97 22.45 -33.89
C LYS A 681 -29.99 21.38 -33.50
N LYS A 682 -31.25 21.77 -33.25
CA LYS A 682 -32.38 20.81 -33.20
C LYS A 682 -32.50 20.13 -34.57
N LYS A 683 -32.87 18.84 -34.55
CA LYS A 683 -33.30 18.08 -35.73
C LYS A 683 -34.39 18.82 -36.48
#